data_AF-A0A2G9HDM3-F1
#
_entry.id   AF-A0A2G9HDM3-F1
#
_cell.length_a   1.000
_cell.length_b   1.000
_cell.length_c   1.000
_cell.angle_alpha   90.00
_cell.angle_beta   90.00
_cell.angle_gamma   90.00
#
_symmetry.space_group_name_H-M   'P 1'
#
loop_
_entity.id
_entity.type
_entity.pdbx_description
1 polymer ?
#
loop_
_entity_poly.entity_id
_entity_poly.type
_entity_poly.pdbx_seq_one_letter_code
_entity_poly.pdbx_strand_id
1 'polypeptide(L)'
;MDNGSFPPPSSTSKVQDPLALAPIDAAMLDEAYSSSSQETDQLLPDISNADSSDVASTELSVFPPYVELDEDHQRNVKKLVLERIINSNQNLLRPEFKQTQIALVARLFAQGNVDYMVGMVQKRVVSDYEHQKGHELIMDILYHLHSLMVSDCMSSVSDVYEKFLLGVAKSLLEDLPASDKSFSRLLGEAPHIPESVLRLLYDACTGSHSEPGGHHGDRVTQGLGAVWSLILGSPVNRQACLDIALKCAVYSRDDVRAKAIRLVANKLFIIGYLSENIEQFATNMFMSAVEQGIPETVLSQSVDPAKRMAGQVDDQEISTGSSQVSEPGNSRNDSRNGASPGSPVDSSISFSQAQSLISLFFALCTKKPRLLQLVFDNYARGPKAVQQAVHRHIPVLIRAVESSYPELLHIISAQLKGSEPLLVQVLQVLCDGRTPSPDLVTTVKHVYETRLKDPTILIPVLSAFSRDEVLPIFPQLVCLPLDKFQTALDHILQGSAHTGPALTPVEVLVAIHDISPERDGLPLKKITDACSVCFEQRTVFTHQVLANALNQMVDLTPLPLLFMRTVIQAIDAFPTMVNFVMKILRKLVHKQIWKMPKLWVGFLKCISQTQPHSFRVLLQLPVPQLESALNKYGNLRGPLIAFVNRSSAKNSLPRSTLEVLGLSSEAHKLETHVTASDASSSGHRATHT
;
A
#
# COMPACT_ATOMS: atom_id res chain seq x y z
N MET A 1 57.08 -21.84 -39.35
CA MET A 1 57.57 -21.02 -38.22
C MET A 1 56.34 -20.73 -37.37
N ASP A 2 55.81 -21.67 -36.59
CA ASP A 2 56.45 -22.58 -35.60
C ASP A 2 57.05 -21.76 -34.45
N ASN A 3 56.81 -22.02 -33.17
CA ASN A 3 55.96 -23.01 -32.46
C ASN A 3 55.46 -22.36 -31.14
N GLY A 4 54.29 -22.70 -30.60
CA GLY A 4 54.10 -23.74 -29.55
C GLY A 4 54.26 -23.14 -28.13
N SER A 5 53.31 -23.18 -27.19
CA SER A 5 52.70 -24.42 -26.65
C SER A 5 51.33 -24.20 -25.95
N PHE A 6 50.49 -25.25 -25.97
CA PHE A 6 49.20 -25.47 -25.27
C PHE A 6 49.42 -26.13 -23.87
N PRO A 7 48.43 -26.58 -23.03
CA PRO A 7 46.97 -26.82 -23.24
C PRO A 7 46.06 -26.46 -22.01
N PRO A 8 44.81 -26.99 -21.83
CA PRO A 8 43.75 -27.41 -22.78
C PRO A 8 42.38 -26.68 -22.56
N PRO A 9 41.49 -26.64 -23.57
CA PRO A 9 40.05 -26.41 -23.40
C PRO A 9 39.22 -27.69 -23.62
N SER A 10 38.15 -27.90 -22.84
CA SER A 10 37.13 -28.94 -23.12
C SER A 10 35.96 -28.35 -23.92
N SER A 11 35.46 -29.14 -24.88
CA SER A 11 34.77 -28.62 -26.06
C SER A 11 33.29 -28.97 -26.16
N THR A 12 32.52 -28.01 -26.68
CA THR A 12 31.34 -28.18 -27.58
C THR A 12 30.26 -29.21 -27.25
N SER A 13 29.02 -28.73 -27.14
CA SER A 13 27.87 -29.43 -27.76
C SER A 13 27.11 -28.46 -28.68
N LYS A 14 26.64 -28.98 -29.83
CA LYS A 14 25.80 -28.26 -30.78
C LYS A 14 24.35 -28.74 -30.66
N VAL A 15 23.45 -27.80 -30.91
CA VAL A 15 22.11 -27.94 -31.48
C VAL A 15 21.78 -29.34 -32.02
N GLN A 16 20.72 -29.95 -31.49
CA GLN A 16 19.82 -30.78 -32.30
C GLN A 16 18.41 -30.78 -31.69
N ASP A 17 17.41 -30.73 -32.56
CA ASP A 17 15.96 -30.74 -32.28
C ASP A 17 15.32 -31.79 -33.24
N PRO A 18 14.01 -32.07 -33.20
CA PRO A 18 13.44 -33.20 -32.47
C PRO A 18 13.02 -34.36 -33.40
N LEU A 19 12.99 -35.59 -32.89
CA LEU A 19 12.38 -36.73 -33.58
C LEU A 19 11.66 -37.69 -32.63
N ALA A 20 10.50 -38.16 -33.07
CA ALA A 20 9.62 -39.08 -32.36
C ALA A 20 9.98 -40.55 -32.60
N LEU A 21 9.52 -41.44 -31.72
CA LEU A 21 9.20 -42.84 -32.03
C LEU A 21 8.17 -43.40 -31.03
N ALA A 22 7.10 -43.96 -31.58
CA ALA A 22 6.09 -44.81 -30.95
C ALA A 22 5.93 -46.05 -31.88
N PRO A 23 4.95 -46.95 -31.69
CA PRO A 23 4.49 -47.67 -30.50
C PRO A 23 4.55 -49.21 -30.67
N ILE A 24 4.62 -49.97 -29.57
CA ILE A 24 4.17 -51.39 -29.41
C ILE A 24 3.81 -51.59 -27.91
N ASP A 25 3.00 -52.56 -27.47
CA ASP A 25 1.54 -52.78 -27.67
C ASP A 25 1.13 -54.17 -27.08
N ALA A 26 -0.17 -54.39 -26.85
CA ALA A 26 -0.92 -55.62 -26.55
C ALA A 26 -0.29 -56.78 -25.73
N ALA A 27 -0.82 -57.00 -24.51
CA ALA A 27 -1.37 -58.31 -24.09
C ALA A 27 -2.16 -58.25 -22.76
N MET A 28 -3.46 -58.57 -22.84
CA MET A 28 -4.31 -59.21 -21.80
C MET A 28 -4.53 -58.52 -20.42
N LEU A 29 -5.75 -58.39 -19.88
CA LEU A 29 -7.09 -58.86 -20.27
C LEU A 29 -8.15 -57.78 -19.95
N ASP A 30 -9.21 -57.74 -20.76
CA ASP A 30 -10.48 -57.05 -20.49
C ASP A 30 -11.60 -58.13 -20.43
N GLU A 31 -12.84 -57.72 -20.13
CA GLU A 31 -14.07 -58.53 -20.04
C GLU A 31 -14.22 -59.43 -18.77
N ALA A 32 -15.40 -59.57 -18.15
CA ALA A 32 -16.64 -58.80 -18.26
C ALA A 32 -17.60 -59.08 -17.07
N TYR A 33 -18.45 -58.08 -16.76
CA TYR A 33 -19.84 -58.13 -16.30
C TYR A 33 -20.41 -59.29 -15.40
N SER A 34 -21.04 -58.81 -14.31
CA SER A 34 -22.39 -59.17 -13.83
C SER A 34 -22.71 -60.45 -13.03
N SER A 35 -23.10 -60.18 -11.78
CA SER A 35 -24.43 -60.48 -11.19
C SER A 35 -24.80 -61.86 -10.63
N SER A 36 -25.34 -61.80 -9.41
CA SER A 36 -26.40 -62.62 -8.80
C SER A 36 -26.19 -64.12 -8.56
N SER A 37 -26.35 -64.50 -7.28
CA SER A 37 -27.08 -65.71 -6.89
C SER A 37 -27.70 -65.52 -5.50
N GLN A 38 -29.02 -65.59 -5.41
CA GLN A 38 -29.79 -65.66 -4.17
C GLN A 38 -30.42 -67.06 -4.07
N GLU A 39 -30.76 -67.47 -2.84
CA GLU A 39 -31.69 -68.54 -2.45
C GLU A 39 -31.25 -70.02 -2.31
N THR A 40 -31.70 -70.54 -1.15
CA THR A 40 -32.19 -71.89 -0.81
C THR A 40 -31.27 -73.12 -0.65
N ASP A 41 -30.86 -73.35 0.61
CA ASP A 41 -31.47 -74.32 1.56
C ASP A 41 -31.22 -75.85 1.43
N GLN A 42 -31.33 -76.52 2.60
CA GLN A 42 -31.36 -77.97 2.88
C GLN A 42 -30.04 -78.77 2.87
N LEU A 43 -29.59 -79.20 4.06
CA LEU A 43 -29.56 -80.62 4.50
C LEU A 43 -28.82 -80.83 5.86
N LEU A 44 -29.57 -81.19 6.89
CA LEU A 44 -29.17 -82.09 8.00
C LEU A 44 -29.67 -83.51 7.63
N PRO A 45 -29.12 -84.65 8.14
CA PRO A 45 -28.72 -84.93 9.54
C PRO A 45 -27.32 -85.62 9.62
N ASP A 46 -26.81 -86.29 10.67
CA ASP A 46 -27.39 -87.29 11.61
C ASP A 46 -26.59 -87.48 12.92
N ILE A 47 -27.22 -88.15 13.90
CA ILE A 47 -26.70 -88.45 15.25
C ILE A 47 -26.49 -89.96 15.44
N SER A 48 -25.34 -90.39 15.97
CA SER A 48 -25.10 -91.61 16.81
C SER A 48 -23.61 -91.99 16.82
N ASN A 49 -23.04 -92.76 17.76
CA ASN A 49 -23.22 -92.94 19.22
C ASN A 49 -22.03 -93.80 19.71
N ALA A 50 -21.64 -93.68 21.00
CA ALA A 50 -20.81 -94.64 21.76
C ALA A 50 -19.32 -94.85 21.32
N ASP A 51 -18.34 -95.18 22.17
CA ASP A 51 -18.29 -95.24 23.65
C ASP A 51 -16.84 -95.26 24.16
N SER A 52 -16.60 -94.73 25.38
CA SER A 52 -15.43 -94.96 26.27
C SER A 52 -14.02 -94.53 25.76
N SER A 53 -13.01 -94.23 26.60
CA SER A 53 -12.84 -94.37 28.05
C SER A 53 -11.95 -93.25 28.64
N ASP A 54 -12.20 -92.90 29.89
CA ASP A 54 -11.48 -91.94 30.73
C ASP A 54 -9.95 -92.11 30.81
N VAL A 55 -9.24 -90.98 30.90
CA VAL A 55 -8.32 -90.70 32.02
C VAL A 55 -8.50 -89.23 32.45
N ALA A 56 -8.65 -89.00 33.76
CA ALA A 56 -9.03 -87.72 34.34
C ALA A 56 -7.97 -86.61 34.24
N SER A 57 -8.42 -85.34 34.20
CA SER A 57 -7.78 -84.19 34.86
C SER A 57 -8.72 -82.97 35.00
N THR A 58 -9.21 -82.79 36.23
CA THR A 58 -9.41 -81.50 36.91
C THR A 58 -10.52 -80.53 36.43
N GLU A 59 -11.64 -80.58 37.14
CA GLU A 59 -12.54 -79.47 37.56
C GLU A 59 -12.54 -78.17 36.73
N LEU A 60 -13.53 -78.03 35.84
CA LEU A 60 -13.99 -76.72 35.39
C LEU A 60 -14.86 -76.07 36.49
N SER A 61 -14.46 -74.88 36.93
CA SER A 61 -15.17 -74.09 37.94
C SER A 61 -16.60 -73.76 37.51
N VAL A 62 -17.54 -73.91 38.46
CA VAL A 62 -18.98 -73.59 38.32
C VAL A 62 -19.21 -72.24 37.62
N PHE A 63 -20.01 -72.24 36.56
CA PHE A 63 -20.47 -71.02 35.89
C PHE A 63 -21.24 -70.13 36.89
N PRO A 64 -21.00 -68.80 36.93
CA PRO A 64 -21.77 -67.89 37.76
C PRO A 64 -23.25 -67.89 37.35
N PRO A 65 -24.19 -67.65 38.28
CA PRO A 65 -25.60 -67.53 37.93
C PRO A 65 -25.82 -66.37 36.96
N TYR A 66 -26.69 -66.58 35.96
CA TYR A 66 -27.04 -65.58 34.97
C TYR A 66 -27.88 -64.48 35.63
N VAL A 67 -27.24 -63.33 35.92
CA VAL A 67 -27.93 -62.16 36.47
C VAL A 67 -28.41 -61.30 35.31
N GLU A 68 -29.74 -61.20 35.15
CA GLU A 68 -30.32 -60.17 34.29
C GLU A 68 -30.01 -58.80 34.88
N LEU A 69 -29.13 -58.06 34.21
CA LEU A 69 -28.78 -56.70 34.58
C LEU A 69 -29.84 -55.75 34.01
N ASP A 70 -30.45 -54.98 34.90
CA ASP A 70 -31.24 -53.80 34.55
C ASP A 70 -30.44 -52.83 33.65
N GLU A 71 -31.13 -52.02 32.85
CA GLU A 71 -30.56 -51.13 31.82
C GLU A 71 -29.46 -50.19 32.37
N ASP A 72 -29.65 -49.63 33.58
CA ASP A 72 -28.63 -48.80 34.23
C ASP A 72 -27.40 -49.62 34.66
N HIS A 73 -27.62 -50.85 35.12
CA HIS A 73 -26.56 -51.78 35.51
C HIS A 73 -25.78 -52.31 34.30
N GLN A 74 -26.46 -52.64 33.21
CA GLN A 74 -25.84 -53.06 31.96
C GLN A 74 -25.00 -51.92 31.36
N ARG A 75 -25.48 -50.67 31.41
CA ARG A 75 -24.71 -49.48 31.02
C ARG A 75 -23.48 -49.26 31.90
N ASN A 76 -23.60 -49.44 33.23
CA ASN A 76 -22.45 -49.35 34.15
C ASN A 76 -21.42 -50.48 33.96
N VAL A 77 -21.84 -51.71 33.66
CA VAL A 77 -20.92 -52.82 33.36
C VAL A 77 -20.21 -52.59 32.03
N LYS A 78 -20.92 -52.19 30.96
CA LYS A 78 -20.30 -51.81 29.67
C LYS A 78 -19.23 -50.74 29.85
N LYS A 79 -19.53 -49.70 30.64
CA LYS A 79 -18.61 -48.60 31.01
C LYS A 79 -17.34 -49.12 31.71
N LEU A 80 -17.48 -49.89 32.79
CA LEU A 80 -16.35 -50.42 33.57
C LEU A 80 -15.50 -51.41 32.75
N VAL A 81 -16.13 -52.22 31.90
CA VAL A 81 -15.44 -53.13 30.98
C VAL A 81 -14.62 -52.32 29.97
N LEU A 82 -15.19 -51.29 29.35
CA LEU A 82 -14.46 -50.45 28.40
C LEU A 82 -13.29 -49.72 29.08
N GLU A 83 -13.50 -49.14 30.26
CA GLU A 83 -12.46 -48.48 31.04
C GLU A 83 -11.29 -49.44 31.37
N ARG A 84 -11.61 -50.68 31.75
CA ARG A 84 -10.63 -51.73 32.06
C ARG A 84 -9.86 -52.20 30.82
N ILE A 85 -10.54 -52.39 29.69
CA ILE A 85 -9.92 -52.81 28.42
C ILE A 85 -8.97 -51.71 27.91
N ILE A 86 -9.38 -50.43 27.96
CA ILE A 86 -8.52 -49.34 27.52
C ILE A 86 -7.37 -49.08 28.52
N ASN A 87 -7.58 -49.23 29.83
CA ASN A 87 -6.47 -49.23 30.81
C ASN A 87 -5.46 -50.35 30.55
N SER A 88 -5.93 -51.51 30.07
CA SER A 88 -5.06 -52.65 29.76
C SER A 88 -4.21 -52.44 28.50
N ASN A 89 -4.64 -51.59 27.56
CA ASN A 89 -3.88 -51.27 26.34
C ASN A 89 -2.51 -50.62 26.62
N GLN A 90 -2.35 -49.92 27.74
CA GLN A 90 -1.07 -49.26 28.09
C GLN A 90 0.03 -50.26 28.48
N ASN A 91 -0.34 -51.44 29.01
CA ASN A 91 0.59 -52.39 29.62
C ASN A 91 0.96 -53.60 28.75
N LEU A 92 0.38 -53.73 27.54
CA LEU A 92 0.56 -54.91 26.69
C LEU A 92 1.67 -54.74 25.64
N LEU A 93 2.76 -55.47 25.86
CA LEU A 93 3.95 -55.54 25.00
C LEU A 93 3.77 -56.37 23.71
N ARG A 94 2.73 -57.22 23.61
CA ARG A 94 2.56 -58.13 22.45
C ARG A 94 1.63 -57.52 21.39
N PRO A 95 2.04 -57.42 20.11
CA PRO A 95 1.24 -56.74 19.06
C PRO A 95 0.02 -57.55 18.58
N GLU A 96 0.09 -58.88 18.58
CA GLU A 96 -0.92 -59.78 17.98
C GLU A 96 -2.34 -59.62 18.55
N PHE A 97 -2.46 -59.28 19.84
CA PHE A 97 -3.76 -59.08 20.49
C PHE A 97 -4.32 -57.67 20.34
N LYS A 98 -3.53 -56.70 19.88
CA LYS A 98 -3.92 -55.28 19.84
C LYS A 98 -5.03 -55.02 18.84
N GLN A 99 -4.94 -55.57 17.62
CA GLN A 99 -5.98 -55.37 16.61
C GLN A 99 -7.35 -55.89 17.08
N THR A 100 -7.37 -57.08 17.70
CA THR A 100 -8.59 -57.68 18.28
C THR A 100 -9.12 -56.86 19.45
N GLN A 101 -8.24 -56.32 20.30
CA GLN A 101 -8.62 -55.48 21.44
C GLN A 101 -9.13 -54.10 21.01
N ILE A 102 -8.53 -53.49 19.98
CA ILE A 102 -8.99 -52.23 19.38
C ILE A 102 -10.35 -52.42 18.70
N ALA A 103 -10.52 -53.48 17.90
CA ALA A 103 -11.81 -53.82 17.30
C ALA A 103 -12.91 -54.11 18.34
N LEU A 104 -12.55 -54.73 19.48
CA LEU A 104 -13.47 -54.94 20.60
C LEU A 104 -13.86 -53.61 21.25
N VAL A 105 -12.91 -52.69 21.47
CA VAL A 105 -13.20 -51.34 21.98
C VAL A 105 -14.09 -50.57 21.03
N ALA A 106 -13.85 -50.62 19.71
CA ALA A 106 -14.68 -49.96 18.71
C ALA A 106 -16.14 -50.46 18.72
N ARG A 107 -16.34 -51.79 18.77
CA ARG A 107 -17.68 -52.40 18.83
C ARG A 107 -18.41 -52.08 20.13
N LEU A 108 -17.71 -52.14 21.27
CA LEU A 108 -18.28 -51.75 22.58
C LEU A 108 -18.56 -50.23 22.65
N PHE A 109 -17.77 -49.41 21.95
CA PHE A 109 -17.99 -47.96 21.86
C PHE A 109 -19.31 -47.64 21.14
N ALA A 110 -19.56 -48.27 19.99
CA ALA A 110 -20.80 -48.10 19.22
C ALA A 110 -22.07 -48.54 19.99
N GLN A 111 -21.93 -49.40 21.01
CA GLN A 111 -23.04 -49.93 21.84
C GLN A 111 -23.19 -49.21 23.20
N GLY A 112 -22.41 -48.16 23.48
CA GLY A 112 -22.37 -47.48 24.78
C GLY A 112 -22.90 -46.05 24.74
N ASN A 113 -22.96 -45.41 25.91
CA ASN A 113 -23.46 -44.04 26.04
C ASN A 113 -22.38 -43.02 25.61
N VAL A 114 -22.69 -42.24 24.58
CA VAL A 114 -21.78 -41.35 23.84
C VAL A 114 -21.01 -40.41 24.78
N ASP A 115 -21.71 -39.61 25.58
CA ASP A 115 -21.11 -38.39 26.16
C ASP A 115 -20.02 -38.71 27.22
N TYR A 116 -20.18 -39.77 28.02
CA TYR A 116 -19.14 -40.19 28.98
C TYR A 116 -17.96 -40.89 28.30
N MET A 117 -18.23 -41.70 27.28
CA MET A 117 -17.18 -42.50 26.63
C MET A 117 -16.32 -41.65 25.69
N VAL A 118 -16.89 -40.61 25.07
CA VAL A 118 -16.13 -39.54 24.40
C VAL A 118 -15.13 -38.92 25.39
N GLY A 119 -15.58 -38.49 26.58
CA GLY A 119 -14.71 -37.91 27.63
C GLY A 119 -13.59 -38.83 28.10
N MET A 120 -13.88 -40.14 28.23
CA MET A 120 -12.87 -41.12 28.61
C MET A 120 -11.84 -41.39 27.49
N VAL A 121 -12.27 -41.39 26.22
CA VAL A 121 -11.36 -41.59 25.08
C VAL A 121 -10.52 -40.33 24.84
N GLN A 122 -11.10 -39.13 24.87
CA GLN A 122 -10.40 -37.83 24.74
C GLN A 122 -9.19 -37.73 25.69
N LYS A 123 -9.39 -37.95 27.00
CA LYS A 123 -8.31 -37.87 28.01
C LYS A 123 -7.13 -38.79 27.71
N ARG A 124 -7.37 -39.95 27.09
CA ARG A 124 -6.35 -40.96 26.78
C ARG A 124 -5.69 -40.72 25.43
N VAL A 125 -6.48 -40.27 24.45
CA VAL A 125 -6.00 -39.83 23.14
C VAL A 125 -4.93 -38.76 23.32
N VAL A 126 -5.21 -37.76 24.16
CA VAL A 126 -4.28 -36.66 24.47
C VAL A 126 -3.01 -37.16 25.17
N SER A 127 -3.12 -38.10 26.13
CA SER A 127 -1.95 -38.62 26.85
C SER A 127 -1.06 -39.56 26.02
N ASP A 128 -1.62 -40.28 25.05
CA ASP A 128 -0.89 -41.29 24.26
C ASP A 128 -0.57 -40.85 22.81
N TYR A 129 -0.89 -39.61 22.40
CA TYR A 129 -0.71 -39.18 21.00
C TYR A 129 0.76 -39.10 20.55
N GLU A 130 1.67 -38.71 21.45
CA GLU A 130 3.12 -38.69 21.18
C GLU A 130 3.68 -40.08 20.79
N HIS A 131 2.97 -41.15 21.15
CA HIS A 131 3.35 -42.54 20.89
C HIS A 131 2.58 -43.19 19.73
N GLN A 132 1.86 -42.42 18.90
CA GLN A 132 1.03 -42.84 17.74
C GLN A 132 -0.17 -43.78 18.04
N LYS A 133 -0.15 -44.55 19.13
CA LYS A 133 -1.17 -45.55 19.50
C LYS A 133 -2.59 -44.99 19.67
N GLY A 134 -2.72 -43.74 20.12
CA GLY A 134 -4.04 -43.11 20.29
C GLY A 134 -4.79 -42.90 18.97
N HIS A 135 -4.05 -42.68 17.87
CA HIS A 135 -4.61 -42.38 16.55
C HIS A 135 -5.25 -43.62 15.89
N GLU A 136 -4.58 -44.76 15.97
CA GLU A 136 -5.07 -46.04 15.42
C GLU A 136 -6.43 -46.41 16.04
N LEU A 137 -6.54 -46.30 17.37
CA LEU A 137 -7.80 -46.53 18.09
C LEU A 137 -8.93 -45.59 17.66
N ILE A 138 -8.64 -44.30 17.44
CA ILE A 138 -9.64 -43.35 16.93
C ILE A 138 -10.12 -43.78 15.55
N MET A 139 -9.20 -44.14 14.65
CA MET A 139 -9.55 -44.54 13.29
C MET A 139 -10.40 -45.80 13.26
N ASP A 140 -10.02 -46.85 14.00
CA ASP A 140 -10.84 -48.08 14.06
C ASP A 140 -12.25 -47.81 14.64
N ILE A 141 -12.40 -46.87 15.59
CA ILE A 141 -13.71 -46.41 16.06
C ILE A 141 -14.47 -45.66 14.94
N LEU A 142 -13.84 -44.69 14.26
CA LEU A 142 -14.46 -43.90 13.21
C LEU A 142 -14.89 -44.75 12.01
N TYR A 143 -14.03 -45.65 11.53
CA TYR A 143 -14.33 -46.56 10.42
C TYR A 143 -15.42 -47.57 10.80
N HIS A 144 -15.44 -48.06 12.05
CA HIS A 144 -16.53 -48.93 12.49
C HIS A 144 -17.88 -48.19 12.57
N LEU A 145 -17.92 -47.01 13.21
CA LEU A 145 -19.12 -46.16 13.27
C LEU A 145 -19.61 -45.77 11.85
N HIS A 146 -18.68 -45.45 10.95
CA HIS A 146 -19.02 -45.18 9.54
C HIS A 146 -19.55 -46.43 8.82
N SER A 147 -19.01 -47.63 9.08
CA SER A 147 -19.55 -48.88 8.51
C SER A 147 -20.98 -49.15 8.97
N LEU A 148 -21.29 -48.84 10.24
CA LEU A 148 -22.65 -48.93 10.78
C LEU A 148 -23.56 -47.87 10.17
N MET A 149 -23.09 -46.62 9.99
CA MET A 149 -23.84 -45.56 9.32
C MET A 149 -24.18 -45.87 7.85
N VAL A 150 -23.32 -46.61 7.14
CA VAL A 150 -23.56 -47.07 5.77
C VAL A 150 -24.47 -48.31 5.71
N SER A 151 -24.47 -49.14 6.76
CA SER A 151 -25.24 -50.40 6.81
C SER A 151 -26.63 -50.25 7.44
N ASP A 152 -26.81 -49.36 8.41
CA ASP A 152 -28.04 -49.14 9.17
C ASP A 152 -28.50 -47.69 9.06
N CYS A 153 -29.72 -47.46 8.59
CA CYS A 153 -30.31 -46.13 8.41
C CYS A 153 -30.84 -45.51 9.74
N MET A 154 -30.14 -45.74 10.85
CA MET A 154 -30.51 -45.26 12.18
C MET A 154 -29.80 -43.94 12.50
N SER A 155 -30.58 -42.85 12.64
CA SER A 155 -30.04 -41.49 12.85
C SER A 155 -29.12 -41.36 14.05
N SER A 156 -29.37 -42.14 15.11
CA SER A 156 -28.57 -42.15 16.34
C SER A 156 -27.09 -42.48 16.11
N VAL A 157 -26.74 -43.30 15.13
CA VAL A 157 -25.34 -43.67 14.83
C VAL A 157 -24.59 -42.50 14.18
N SER A 158 -25.26 -41.73 13.33
CA SER A 158 -24.71 -40.50 12.74
C SER A 158 -24.43 -39.46 13.83
N ASP A 159 -25.34 -39.29 14.78
CA ASP A 159 -25.15 -38.38 15.93
C ASP A 159 -23.97 -38.81 16.81
N VAL A 160 -23.77 -40.12 17.03
CA VAL A 160 -22.62 -40.68 17.76
C VAL A 160 -21.31 -40.38 17.03
N TYR A 161 -21.27 -40.61 15.72
CA TYR A 161 -20.10 -40.33 14.87
C TYR A 161 -19.71 -38.86 14.92
N GLU A 162 -20.68 -37.96 14.70
CA GLU A 162 -20.46 -36.52 14.71
C GLU A 162 -19.97 -36.02 16.07
N LYS A 163 -20.64 -36.43 17.16
CA LYS A 163 -20.21 -36.09 18.53
C LYS A 163 -18.79 -36.59 18.85
N PHE A 164 -18.46 -37.82 18.45
CA PHE A 164 -17.15 -38.41 18.73
C PHE A 164 -16.04 -37.70 17.95
N LEU A 165 -16.19 -37.53 16.63
CA LEU A 165 -15.18 -36.87 15.81
C LEU A 165 -15.00 -35.39 16.22
N LEU A 166 -16.10 -34.67 16.47
CA LEU A 166 -16.05 -33.29 16.96
C LEU A 166 -15.38 -33.19 18.34
N GLY A 167 -15.70 -34.10 19.26
CA GLY A 167 -15.11 -34.16 20.59
C GLY A 167 -13.60 -34.39 20.53
N VAL A 168 -13.15 -35.40 19.78
CA VAL A 168 -11.72 -35.69 19.61
C VAL A 168 -11.01 -34.51 18.93
N ALA A 169 -11.58 -33.95 17.87
CA ALA A 169 -11.00 -32.81 17.15
C ALA A 169 -10.83 -31.56 18.06
N LYS A 170 -11.77 -31.29 18.97
CA LYS A 170 -11.64 -30.23 19.98
C LYS A 170 -10.50 -30.49 20.95
N SER A 171 -10.42 -31.68 21.56
CA SER A 171 -9.33 -32.00 22.50
C SER A 171 -7.94 -31.87 21.86
N LEU A 172 -7.78 -32.21 20.57
CA LEU A 172 -6.49 -32.03 19.87
C LEU A 172 -6.14 -30.55 19.60
N LEU A 173 -7.14 -29.66 19.53
CA LEU A 173 -6.91 -28.21 19.38
C LEU A 173 -6.68 -27.51 20.73
N GLU A 174 -7.27 -28.03 21.81
CA GLU A 174 -7.13 -27.48 23.16
C GLU A 174 -5.81 -27.95 23.81
N ASP A 175 -5.57 -29.27 23.84
CA ASP A 175 -4.51 -29.87 24.67
C ASP A 175 -3.13 -29.98 23.98
N LEU A 176 -3.05 -30.11 22.65
CA LEU A 176 -1.77 -30.27 21.92
C LEU A 176 -1.26 -28.93 21.35
N PRO A 177 0.06 -28.70 21.24
CA PRO A 177 0.61 -27.44 20.72
C PRO A 177 0.31 -27.21 19.23
N ALA A 178 0.34 -25.94 18.80
CA ALA A 178 0.00 -25.54 17.43
C ALA A 178 0.98 -26.03 16.34
N SER A 179 2.17 -26.50 16.74
CA SER A 179 3.16 -27.14 15.86
C SER A 179 2.80 -28.58 15.48
N ASP A 180 1.85 -29.19 16.19
CA ASP A 180 1.53 -30.60 16.04
C ASP A 180 0.64 -30.89 14.83
N LYS A 181 0.86 -32.05 14.20
CA LYS A 181 0.20 -32.46 12.94
C LYS A 181 -1.00 -33.39 13.15
N SER A 182 -1.28 -33.80 14.38
CA SER A 182 -2.32 -34.79 14.72
C SER A 182 -3.71 -34.34 14.29
N PHE A 183 -4.03 -33.06 14.45
CA PHE A 183 -5.30 -32.49 14.00
C PHE A 183 -5.47 -32.59 12.47
N SER A 184 -4.46 -32.18 11.68
CA SER A 184 -4.50 -32.33 10.22
C SER A 184 -4.52 -33.79 9.76
N ARG A 185 -3.82 -34.67 10.50
CA ARG A 185 -3.80 -36.11 10.22
C ARG A 185 -5.17 -36.75 10.46
N LEU A 186 -5.79 -36.47 11.60
CA LEU A 186 -7.12 -36.97 11.96
C LEU A 186 -8.15 -36.62 10.88
N LEU A 187 -8.17 -35.38 10.41
CA LEU A 187 -9.13 -34.96 9.38
C LEU A 187 -8.80 -35.57 8.00
N GLY A 188 -7.52 -35.75 7.66
CA GLY A 188 -7.11 -36.34 6.38
C GLY A 188 -7.34 -37.85 6.25
N GLU A 189 -7.30 -38.58 7.36
CA GLU A 189 -7.51 -40.04 7.43
C GLU A 189 -8.97 -40.42 7.82
N ALA A 190 -9.84 -39.46 8.18
CA ALA A 190 -11.23 -39.74 8.52
C ALA A 190 -12.10 -40.07 7.28
N PRO A 191 -13.03 -41.05 7.37
CA PRO A 191 -13.83 -41.48 6.21
C PRO A 191 -14.88 -40.43 5.76
N HIS A 192 -15.41 -39.64 6.70
CA HIS A 192 -16.36 -38.56 6.42
C HIS A 192 -16.11 -37.38 7.38
N ILE A 193 -16.38 -36.14 6.94
CA ILE A 193 -16.20 -34.94 7.78
C ILE A 193 -17.56 -34.21 7.87
N PRO A 194 -18.24 -34.25 9.03
CA PRO A 194 -19.50 -33.54 9.25
C PRO A 194 -19.32 -32.01 9.28
N GLU A 195 -20.41 -31.29 9.01
CA GLU A 195 -20.44 -29.81 8.96
C GLU A 195 -20.07 -29.14 10.30
N SER A 196 -20.30 -29.78 11.45
CA SER A 196 -19.81 -29.26 12.74
C SER A 196 -18.29 -29.29 12.86
N VAL A 197 -17.63 -30.28 12.25
CA VAL A 197 -16.16 -30.41 12.23
C VAL A 197 -15.56 -29.42 11.23
N LEU A 198 -16.25 -29.17 10.10
CA LEU A 198 -15.88 -28.08 9.18
C LEU A 198 -16.04 -26.69 9.83
N ARG A 199 -17.07 -26.47 10.65
CA ARG A 199 -17.21 -25.24 11.47
C ARG A 199 -16.08 -25.11 12.51
N LEU A 200 -15.72 -26.18 13.21
CA LEU A 200 -14.57 -26.17 14.12
C LEU A 200 -13.26 -25.86 13.38
N LEU A 201 -13.07 -26.41 12.18
CA LEU A 201 -11.92 -26.12 11.32
C LEU A 201 -11.88 -24.65 10.88
N TYR A 202 -13.04 -24.05 10.56
CA TYR A 202 -13.15 -22.62 10.28
C TYR A 202 -12.79 -21.76 11.50
N ASP A 203 -13.29 -22.11 12.69
CA ASP A 203 -12.95 -21.40 13.93
C ASP A 203 -11.46 -21.50 14.29
N ALA A 204 -10.83 -22.64 14.01
CA ALA A 204 -9.37 -22.81 14.14
C ALA A 204 -8.59 -21.95 13.14
N CYS A 205 -9.15 -21.68 11.95
CA CYS A 205 -8.56 -20.78 10.96
C CYS A 205 -8.77 -19.28 11.27
N THR A 206 -9.81 -18.91 12.02
CA THR A 206 -10.08 -17.52 12.43
C THR A 206 -9.54 -17.17 13.83
N GLY A 207 -9.26 -18.19 14.64
CA GLY A 207 -8.68 -18.08 15.98
C GLY A 207 -9.70 -17.82 17.09
N SER A 208 -10.98 -18.19 16.89
CA SER A 208 -12.08 -17.93 17.84
C SER A 208 -11.94 -18.64 19.19
N HIS A 209 -11.26 -19.80 19.23
CA HIS A 209 -11.13 -20.67 20.42
C HIS A 209 -9.84 -20.45 21.23
N SER A 210 -9.17 -19.30 21.09
CA SER A 210 -7.87 -19.05 21.73
C SER A 210 -7.95 -18.01 22.85
N GLU A 211 -7.43 -18.33 24.03
CA GLU A 211 -7.36 -17.41 25.17
C GLU A 211 -6.59 -16.11 24.83
N PRO A 212 -6.96 -14.98 25.46
CA PRO A 212 -6.35 -13.67 25.20
C PRO A 212 -4.94 -13.57 25.79
N GLY A 213 -3.95 -14.14 25.09
CA GLY A 213 -2.54 -14.04 25.50
C GLY A 213 -1.52 -14.90 24.74
N GLY A 214 -1.93 -15.90 23.95
CA GLY A 214 -1.00 -16.88 23.37
C GLY A 214 -1.19 -17.16 21.88
N HIS A 215 -0.08 -17.11 21.11
CA HIS A 215 0.16 -17.84 19.85
C HIS A 215 -0.98 -17.94 18.79
N HIS A 216 -1.91 -16.98 18.74
CA HIS A 216 -3.06 -17.00 17.81
C HIS A 216 -2.66 -17.27 16.35
N GLY A 217 -1.56 -16.66 15.88
CA GLY A 217 -1.06 -16.83 14.53
C GLY A 217 -0.60 -18.26 14.19
N ASP A 218 -0.23 -19.06 15.19
CA ASP A 218 0.27 -20.42 14.99
C ASP A 218 -0.90 -21.40 14.85
N ARG A 219 -1.94 -21.28 15.70
CA ARG A 219 -3.22 -22.02 15.55
C ARG A 219 -3.88 -21.78 14.20
N VAL A 220 -3.93 -20.51 13.76
CA VAL A 220 -4.40 -20.14 12.40
C VAL A 220 -3.58 -20.85 11.30
N THR A 221 -2.28 -21.03 11.52
CA THR A 221 -1.41 -21.73 10.55
C THR A 221 -1.65 -23.25 10.58
N GLN A 222 -1.94 -23.83 11.75
CA GLN A 222 -2.34 -25.23 11.93
C GLN A 222 -3.66 -25.53 11.21
N GLY A 223 -4.69 -24.70 11.42
CA GLY A 223 -6.00 -24.80 10.76
C GLY A 223 -5.89 -24.69 9.23
N LEU A 224 -5.24 -23.64 8.73
CA LEU A 224 -5.01 -23.47 7.29
C LEU A 224 -4.14 -24.58 6.69
N GLY A 225 -3.23 -25.18 7.48
CA GLY A 225 -2.47 -26.37 7.12
C GLY A 225 -3.35 -27.61 6.95
N ALA A 226 -4.31 -27.83 7.85
CA ALA A 226 -5.30 -28.89 7.76
C ALA A 226 -6.24 -28.73 6.55
N VAL A 227 -6.73 -27.51 6.31
CA VAL A 227 -7.52 -27.15 5.10
C VAL A 227 -6.74 -27.49 3.83
N TRP A 228 -5.44 -27.14 3.77
CA TRP A 228 -4.58 -27.49 2.64
C TRP A 228 -4.42 -28.99 2.42
N SER A 229 -4.20 -29.78 3.48
CA SER A 229 -4.11 -31.24 3.35
C SER A 229 -5.43 -31.88 2.87
N LEU A 230 -6.57 -31.37 3.33
CA LEU A 230 -7.90 -31.86 2.92
C LEU A 230 -8.20 -31.59 1.45
N ILE A 231 -7.85 -30.39 0.95
CA ILE A 231 -8.02 -30.04 -0.48
C ILE A 231 -7.21 -30.98 -1.38
N LEU A 232 -6.01 -31.38 -0.95
CA LEU A 232 -5.18 -32.33 -1.70
C LEU A 232 -5.67 -33.77 -1.59
N GLY A 233 -5.98 -34.24 -0.36
CA GLY A 233 -6.27 -35.64 -0.08
C GLY A 233 -7.70 -36.10 -0.38
N SER A 234 -8.71 -35.23 -0.23
CA SER A 234 -10.12 -35.63 -0.19
C SER A 234 -10.97 -34.90 -1.23
N PRO A 235 -11.30 -35.52 -2.38
CA PRO A 235 -12.09 -34.88 -3.44
C PRO A 235 -13.47 -34.39 -2.97
N VAL A 236 -14.13 -35.13 -2.07
CA VAL A 236 -15.48 -34.83 -1.57
C VAL A 236 -15.52 -33.50 -0.79
N ASN A 237 -14.54 -33.30 0.10
CA ASN A 237 -14.51 -32.13 1.00
C ASN A 237 -13.79 -30.92 0.38
N ARG A 238 -13.23 -31.09 -0.83
CA ARG A 238 -12.38 -30.11 -1.52
C ARG A 238 -13.04 -28.74 -1.68
N GLN A 239 -14.30 -28.70 -2.11
CA GLN A 239 -15.00 -27.43 -2.33
C GLN A 239 -15.29 -26.72 -1.00
N ALA A 240 -15.83 -27.42 0.00
CA ALA A 240 -16.08 -26.84 1.32
C ALA A 240 -14.79 -26.33 2.00
N CYS A 241 -13.68 -27.07 1.85
CA CYS A 241 -12.37 -26.64 2.36
C CYS A 241 -11.81 -25.43 1.58
N LEU A 242 -12.02 -25.36 0.25
CA LEU A 242 -11.69 -24.19 -0.55
C LEU A 242 -12.49 -22.97 -0.11
N ASP A 243 -13.80 -23.12 0.13
CA ASP A 243 -14.68 -22.05 0.59
C ASP A 243 -14.28 -21.54 1.98
N ILE A 244 -13.83 -22.42 2.88
CA ILE A 244 -13.20 -22.03 4.16
C ILE A 244 -11.95 -21.17 3.91
N ALA A 245 -11.02 -21.63 3.06
CA ALA A 245 -9.80 -20.88 2.75
C ALA A 245 -10.09 -19.49 2.12
N LEU A 246 -11.10 -19.41 1.24
CA LEU A 246 -11.53 -18.19 0.57
C LEU A 246 -12.22 -17.22 1.54
N LYS A 247 -13.09 -17.70 2.44
CA LYS A 247 -13.66 -16.90 3.54
C LYS A 247 -12.55 -16.34 4.46
N CYS A 248 -11.57 -17.16 4.82
CA CYS A 248 -10.41 -16.71 5.60
C CYS A 248 -9.56 -15.66 4.86
N ALA A 249 -9.47 -15.73 3.52
CA ALA A 249 -8.76 -14.75 2.68
C ALA A 249 -9.48 -13.40 2.53
N VAL A 250 -10.70 -13.28 3.03
CA VAL A 250 -11.52 -12.05 3.08
C VAL A 250 -11.87 -11.66 4.53
N TYR A 251 -11.30 -12.37 5.51
CA TYR A 251 -11.61 -12.18 6.93
C TYR A 251 -11.08 -10.85 7.49
N SER A 252 -11.83 -10.26 8.42
CA SER A 252 -11.57 -8.91 8.94
C SER A 252 -10.20 -8.74 9.61
N ARG A 253 -9.68 -9.79 10.28
CA ARG A 253 -8.35 -9.79 10.89
C ARG A 253 -7.23 -9.96 9.86
N ASP A 254 -6.30 -9.01 9.85
CA ASP A 254 -5.16 -8.95 8.92
C ASP A 254 -4.20 -10.16 9.03
N ASP A 255 -4.01 -10.73 10.23
CA ASP A 255 -3.11 -11.86 10.46
C ASP A 255 -3.64 -13.17 9.84
N VAL A 256 -4.93 -13.45 10.05
CA VAL A 256 -5.67 -14.53 9.39
C VAL A 256 -5.66 -14.33 7.89
N ARG A 257 -6.07 -13.14 7.43
CA ARG A 257 -6.20 -12.81 6.02
C ARG A 257 -4.88 -12.95 5.25
N ALA A 258 -3.77 -12.44 5.79
CA ALA A 258 -2.46 -12.55 5.16
C ALA A 258 -1.98 -14.02 5.06
N LYS A 259 -2.20 -14.84 6.10
CA LYS A 259 -1.87 -16.27 6.08
C LYS A 259 -2.71 -17.04 5.07
N ALA A 260 -4.01 -16.76 5.01
CA ALA A 260 -4.95 -17.38 4.07
C ALA A 260 -4.66 -16.98 2.62
N ILE A 261 -4.48 -15.68 2.32
CA ILE A 261 -4.07 -15.21 0.98
C ILE A 261 -2.75 -15.85 0.55
N ARG A 262 -1.77 -15.98 1.46
CA ARG A 262 -0.51 -16.65 1.13
C ARG A 262 -0.71 -18.13 0.77
N LEU A 263 -1.66 -18.83 1.40
CA LEU A 263 -2.04 -20.20 1.02
C LEU A 263 -2.74 -20.23 -0.35
N VAL A 264 -3.77 -19.40 -0.52
CA VAL A 264 -4.61 -19.36 -1.72
C VAL A 264 -3.78 -18.94 -2.95
N ALA A 265 -3.16 -17.77 -2.93
CA ALA A 265 -2.50 -17.18 -4.10
C ALA A 265 -1.14 -17.83 -4.45
N ASN A 266 -0.42 -18.44 -3.49
CA ASN A 266 0.88 -19.07 -3.77
C ASN A 266 0.87 -20.60 -3.81
N LYS A 267 -0.17 -21.27 -3.31
CA LYS A 267 -0.25 -22.75 -3.38
C LYS A 267 -1.49 -23.24 -4.12
N LEU A 268 -2.70 -22.79 -3.75
CA LEU A 268 -3.94 -23.28 -4.37
C LEU A 268 -4.12 -22.78 -5.81
N PHE A 269 -3.79 -21.51 -6.08
CA PHE A 269 -3.97 -20.90 -7.41
C PHE A 269 -3.07 -21.49 -8.50
N ILE A 270 -2.00 -22.20 -8.15
CA ILE A 270 -1.13 -22.91 -9.11
C ILE A 270 -1.80 -24.20 -9.62
N ILE A 271 -2.81 -24.71 -8.88
CA ILE A 271 -3.54 -25.93 -9.23
C ILE A 271 -4.64 -25.57 -10.23
N GLY A 272 -4.49 -25.99 -11.49
CA GLY A 272 -5.32 -25.52 -12.61
C GLY A 272 -6.83 -25.75 -12.47
N TYR A 273 -7.28 -26.81 -11.77
CA TYR A 273 -8.71 -27.04 -11.52
C TYR A 273 -9.29 -26.17 -10.37
N LEU A 274 -8.44 -25.46 -9.61
CA LEU A 274 -8.86 -24.52 -8.56
C LEU A 274 -8.73 -23.06 -9.00
N SER A 275 -7.83 -22.75 -9.95
CA SER A 275 -7.48 -21.39 -10.31
C SER A 275 -8.68 -20.58 -10.81
N GLU A 276 -9.58 -21.19 -11.59
CA GLU A 276 -10.78 -20.51 -12.10
C GLU A 276 -11.76 -20.15 -10.97
N ASN A 277 -12.09 -21.09 -10.08
CA ASN A 277 -12.97 -20.84 -8.93
C ASN A 277 -12.40 -19.74 -8.01
N ILE A 278 -11.08 -19.74 -7.79
CA ILE A 278 -10.37 -18.73 -6.99
C ILE A 278 -10.42 -17.35 -7.68
N GLU A 279 -10.22 -17.30 -8.99
CA GLU A 279 -10.26 -16.07 -9.80
C GLU A 279 -11.68 -15.47 -9.84
N GLN A 280 -12.70 -16.30 -10.06
CA GLN A 280 -14.11 -15.89 -10.03
C GLN A 280 -14.49 -15.36 -8.64
N PHE A 281 -14.14 -16.07 -7.56
CA PHE A 281 -14.42 -15.60 -6.19
C PHE A 281 -13.76 -14.25 -5.91
N ALA A 282 -12.46 -14.11 -6.18
CA ALA A 282 -11.72 -12.87 -5.94
C ALA A 282 -12.27 -11.70 -6.78
N THR A 283 -12.68 -11.97 -8.02
CA THR A 283 -13.32 -10.98 -8.91
C THR A 283 -14.67 -10.54 -8.36
N ASN A 284 -15.50 -11.48 -7.90
CA ASN A 284 -16.80 -11.19 -7.30
C ASN A 284 -16.66 -10.34 -6.02
N MET A 285 -15.66 -10.61 -5.17
CA MET A 285 -15.38 -9.80 -3.98
C MET A 285 -14.89 -8.39 -4.33
N PHE A 286 -14.06 -8.24 -5.37
CA PHE A 286 -13.63 -6.92 -5.87
C PHE A 286 -14.82 -6.12 -6.43
N MET A 287 -15.64 -6.73 -7.29
CA MET A 287 -16.82 -6.09 -7.88
C MET A 287 -17.88 -5.74 -6.83
N SER A 288 -18.13 -6.62 -5.85
CA SER A 288 -18.98 -6.35 -4.68
C SER A 288 -18.54 -5.09 -3.92
N ALA A 289 -17.23 -4.94 -3.67
CA ALA A 289 -16.69 -3.74 -3.01
C ALA A 289 -16.88 -2.46 -3.85
N VAL A 290 -16.78 -2.57 -5.18
CA VAL A 290 -16.99 -1.45 -6.12
C VAL A 290 -18.47 -1.06 -6.21
N GLU A 291 -19.38 -2.02 -6.31
CA GLU A 291 -20.82 -1.81 -6.55
C GLU A 291 -21.64 -1.62 -5.27
N GLN A 292 -20.99 -1.63 -4.09
CA GLN A 292 -21.60 -1.52 -2.75
C GLN A 292 -22.55 -2.67 -2.36
N GLY A 293 -22.74 -3.67 -3.23
CA GLY A 293 -23.50 -4.88 -2.92
C GLY A 293 -22.72 -5.78 -1.96
N ILE A 294 -22.95 -5.63 -0.66
CA ILE A 294 -22.45 -6.56 0.37
C ILE A 294 -23.17 -7.90 0.19
N PRO A 295 -22.48 -9.03 -0.07
CA PRO A 295 -23.08 -10.35 0.03
C PRO A 295 -23.36 -10.65 1.52
N GLU A 296 -24.61 -10.45 1.95
CA GLU A 296 -25.08 -10.60 3.34
C GLU A 296 -24.80 -12.00 3.94
N THR A 297 -24.45 -12.98 3.11
CA THR A 297 -24.15 -14.37 3.47
C THR A 297 -22.77 -14.58 4.12
N VAL A 298 -21.82 -13.62 4.01
CA VAL A 298 -20.41 -13.85 4.41
C VAL A 298 -20.07 -13.33 5.82
N LEU A 299 -20.84 -12.38 6.36
CA LEU A 299 -20.52 -11.69 7.63
C LEU A 299 -21.44 -12.07 8.81
N SER A 300 -22.41 -12.96 8.59
CA SER A 300 -23.58 -13.11 9.46
C SER A 300 -23.57 -14.36 10.37
N GLN A 301 -22.45 -14.61 11.07
CA GLN A 301 -22.38 -15.60 12.17
C GLN A 301 -21.48 -15.12 13.33
N SER A 302 -21.84 -14.00 13.96
CA SER A 302 -21.32 -13.62 15.29
C SER A 302 -22.31 -12.73 16.06
N VAL A 303 -23.43 -13.30 16.51
CA VAL A 303 -24.33 -12.67 17.49
C VAL A 303 -24.79 -13.73 18.49
N ASP A 304 -24.36 -13.60 19.74
CA ASP A 304 -24.81 -14.45 20.85
C ASP A 304 -26.31 -14.23 21.16
N PRO A 305 -27.17 -15.26 21.05
CA PRO A 305 -28.60 -15.13 21.36
C PRO A 305 -28.87 -15.41 22.84
N ALA A 306 -28.27 -14.63 23.75
CA ALA A 306 -28.36 -14.88 25.20
C ALA A 306 -28.46 -13.61 26.07
N LYS A 307 -29.55 -12.81 25.90
CA LYS A 307 -30.20 -12.01 26.97
C LYS A 307 -31.44 -11.26 26.46
N ARG A 308 -32.58 -11.96 26.41
CA ARG A 308 -33.93 -11.35 26.39
C ARG A 308 -34.93 -12.26 27.11
N MET A 309 -35.19 -11.99 28.39
CA MET A 309 -36.51 -12.05 29.07
C MET A 309 -36.35 -11.89 30.59
N ALA A 310 -37.41 -11.35 31.21
CA ALA A 310 -37.54 -10.84 32.59
C ALA A 310 -37.00 -9.39 32.76
N GLY A 311 -37.74 -8.47 33.37
CA GLY A 311 -39.10 -8.57 33.92
C GLY A 311 -39.41 -7.27 34.67
N GLN A 312 -40.53 -6.62 34.34
CA GLN A 312 -40.93 -5.30 34.83
C GLN A 312 -41.62 -5.39 36.20
N VAL A 313 -41.09 -4.70 37.23
CA VAL A 313 -41.85 -4.24 38.42
C VAL A 313 -41.25 -2.91 38.93
N ASP A 314 -42.11 -2.07 39.48
CA ASP A 314 -41.87 -0.71 39.97
C ASP A 314 -41.05 -0.57 41.27
N ASP A 315 -40.65 0.70 41.47
CA ASP A 315 -40.81 1.50 42.70
C ASP A 315 -39.66 1.76 43.69
N GLN A 316 -39.64 3.05 44.03
CA GLN A 316 -39.25 3.73 45.26
C GLN A 316 -37.81 4.22 45.55
N GLU A 317 -37.86 5.45 46.06
CA GLU A 317 -36.82 6.39 46.41
C GLU A 317 -35.92 5.91 47.56
N ILE A 318 -34.72 6.50 47.69
CA ILE A 318 -34.41 7.38 48.83
C ILE A 318 -33.14 8.20 48.56
N SER A 319 -33.21 9.46 48.98
CA SER A 319 -32.13 10.45 48.88
C SER A 319 -31.04 10.24 49.93
N THR A 320 -29.78 10.46 49.55
CA THR A 320 -28.74 11.15 50.35
C THR A 320 -27.51 11.35 49.44
N GLY A 321 -26.77 12.46 49.44
CA GLY A 321 -26.91 13.69 50.23
C GLY A 321 -25.53 14.30 50.47
N SER A 322 -25.36 15.59 50.15
CA SER A 322 -24.11 16.40 50.21
C SER A 322 -23.01 16.03 49.19
N SER A 323 -22.52 16.92 48.29
CA SER A 323 -22.03 18.33 48.41
C SER A 323 -20.53 18.38 48.83
N GLN A 324 -19.66 19.24 48.27
CA GLN A 324 -19.87 20.40 47.39
C GLN A 324 -18.57 20.92 46.72
N VAL A 325 -18.72 21.97 45.88
CA VAL A 325 -17.72 23.03 45.54
C VAL A 325 -16.58 22.62 44.56
N SER A 326 -16.37 23.28 43.40
CA SER A 326 -17.07 24.43 42.78
C SER A 326 -16.83 24.55 41.26
N GLU A 327 -17.84 25.05 40.53
CA GLU A 327 -17.76 25.71 39.20
C GLU A 327 -17.40 27.21 39.38
N PRO A 328 -17.76 28.21 38.52
CA PRO A 328 -18.19 28.28 37.10
C PRO A 328 -17.35 29.31 36.29
N GLY A 329 -17.64 29.76 35.05
CA GLY A 329 -18.70 29.58 34.05
C GLY A 329 -18.19 30.18 32.71
N ASN A 330 -18.89 30.30 31.58
CA ASN A 330 -20.32 30.27 31.20
C ASN A 330 -20.37 29.62 29.79
N SER A 331 -21.29 28.72 29.40
CA SER A 331 -22.76 28.89 29.21
C SER A 331 -23.10 30.00 28.18
N ARG A 332 -24.03 29.87 27.22
CA ARG A 332 -25.18 28.96 26.97
C ARG A 332 -25.60 29.14 25.47
N ASN A 333 -26.40 28.33 24.77
CA ASN A 333 -27.74 27.79 25.07
C ASN A 333 -28.13 26.67 24.08
N ASP A 334 -28.97 25.73 24.53
CA ASP A 334 -29.71 24.77 23.70
C ASP A 334 -30.94 25.37 22.99
N SER A 335 -31.43 24.71 21.94
CA SER A 335 -32.87 24.68 21.62
C SER A 335 -33.31 23.50 20.73
N ARG A 336 -34.08 22.59 21.37
CA ARG A 336 -35.26 21.86 20.86
C ARG A 336 -35.16 20.97 19.61
N ASN A 337 -35.29 19.67 19.88
CA ASN A 337 -36.10 18.65 19.19
C ASN A 337 -36.78 19.02 17.86
N GLY A 338 -36.37 18.31 16.81
CA GLY A 338 -37.19 18.01 15.65
C GLY A 338 -36.94 16.55 15.21
N ALA A 339 -37.73 15.61 15.71
CA ALA A 339 -37.66 14.23 15.23
C ALA A 339 -38.38 14.13 13.88
N SER A 340 -37.71 13.61 12.86
CA SER A 340 -38.31 13.26 11.56
C SER A 340 -38.01 11.79 11.25
N PRO A 341 -39.01 10.99 10.84
CA PRO A 341 -38.82 9.56 10.63
C PRO A 341 -38.25 9.25 9.23
N GLY A 342 -37.29 8.33 9.17
CA GLY A 342 -36.90 7.64 7.94
C GLY A 342 -35.94 8.40 7.02
N SER A 343 -34.65 8.12 7.17
CA SER A 343 -33.69 8.11 6.06
C SER A 343 -33.00 6.74 6.05
N PRO A 344 -32.74 6.13 4.88
CA PRO A 344 -31.99 4.88 4.83
C PRO A 344 -30.58 5.13 5.38
N VAL A 345 -30.05 4.14 6.12
CA VAL A 345 -28.64 4.16 6.54
C VAL A 345 -27.81 3.86 5.30
N ASP A 346 -27.20 4.90 4.71
CA ASP A 346 -26.18 4.75 3.68
C ASP A 346 -24.98 4.02 4.31
N SER A 347 -24.97 2.69 4.18
CA SER A 347 -23.96 1.78 4.70
C SER A 347 -22.67 1.83 3.88
N SER A 348 -22.07 3.02 3.79
CA SER A 348 -20.82 3.24 3.06
C SER A 348 -19.72 2.30 3.58
N ILE A 349 -19.14 1.52 2.67
CA ILE A 349 -18.11 0.53 2.99
C ILE A 349 -16.90 1.17 3.69
N SER A 350 -16.49 0.59 4.82
CA SER A 350 -15.31 1.06 5.57
C SER A 350 -13.99 0.72 4.85
N PHE A 351 -12.93 1.48 5.12
CA PHE A 351 -11.61 1.24 4.52
C PHE A 351 -11.07 -0.17 4.82
N SER A 352 -11.23 -0.68 6.05
CA SER A 352 -10.79 -2.01 6.44
C SER A 352 -11.57 -3.11 5.73
N GLN A 353 -12.89 -2.95 5.58
CA GLN A 353 -13.75 -3.88 4.84
C GLN A 353 -13.41 -3.89 3.34
N ALA A 354 -13.21 -2.72 2.74
CA ALA A 354 -12.75 -2.59 1.36
C ALA A 354 -11.38 -3.26 1.14
N GLN A 355 -10.41 -2.99 2.02
CA GLN A 355 -9.10 -3.64 1.99
C GLN A 355 -9.24 -5.17 2.11
N SER A 356 -10.13 -5.66 2.97
CA SER A 356 -10.35 -7.10 3.15
C SER A 356 -10.84 -7.80 1.89
N LEU A 357 -11.85 -7.23 1.23
CA LEU A 357 -12.46 -7.77 0.00
C LEU A 357 -11.47 -7.80 -1.18
N ILE A 358 -10.63 -6.76 -1.35
CA ILE A 358 -9.74 -6.65 -2.51
C ILE A 358 -8.37 -7.31 -2.30
N SER A 359 -7.94 -7.58 -1.07
CA SER A 359 -6.58 -8.07 -0.77
C SER A 359 -6.22 -9.35 -1.54
N LEU A 360 -7.16 -10.30 -1.65
CA LEU A 360 -6.95 -11.54 -2.41
C LEU A 360 -6.81 -11.26 -3.91
N PHE A 361 -7.68 -10.42 -4.49
CA PHE A 361 -7.64 -10.07 -5.90
C PHE A 361 -6.29 -9.44 -6.29
N PHE A 362 -5.78 -8.49 -5.50
CA PHE A 362 -4.46 -7.89 -5.73
C PHE A 362 -3.30 -8.88 -5.61
N ALA A 363 -3.41 -9.91 -4.75
CA ALA A 363 -2.43 -10.98 -4.70
C ALA A 363 -2.46 -11.84 -5.98
N LEU A 364 -3.65 -12.13 -6.54
CA LEU A 364 -3.78 -12.85 -7.81
C LEU A 364 -3.25 -12.04 -9.01
N CYS A 365 -3.39 -10.71 -9.01
CA CYS A 365 -2.79 -9.84 -10.03
C CYS A 365 -1.26 -10.02 -10.16
N THR A 366 -0.55 -10.39 -9.08
CA THR A 366 0.90 -10.70 -9.15
C THR A 366 1.20 -12.00 -9.91
N LYS A 367 0.21 -12.90 -10.07
CA LYS A 367 0.32 -14.18 -10.78
C LYS A 367 -0.23 -14.09 -12.19
N LYS A 368 -1.32 -13.32 -12.38
CA LYS A 368 -2.02 -13.12 -13.66
C LYS A 368 -2.21 -11.62 -13.92
N PRO A 369 -1.19 -10.92 -14.45
CA PRO A 369 -1.23 -9.46 -14.61
C PRO A 369 -2.37 -8.92 -15.48
N ARG A 370 -3.02 -9.75 -16.31
CA ARG A 370 -4.22 -9.37 -17.08
C ARG A 370 -5.38 -8.90 -16.20
N LEU A 371 -5.47 -9.39 -14.96
CA LEU A 371 -6.47 -8.93 -13.98
C LEU A 371 -6.32 -7.46 -13.60
N LEU A 372 -5.15 -6.84 -13.83
CA LEU A 372 -4.92 -5.42 -13.58
C LEU A 372 -5.82 -4.52 -14.42
N GLN A 373 -6.19 -4.93 -15.64
CA GLN A 373 -7.10 -4.14 -16.49
C GLN A 373 -8.44 -3.87 -15.79
N LEU A 374 -9.00 -4.89 -15.13
CA LEU A 374 -10.26 -4.78 -14.38
C LEU A 374 -10.18 -3.75 -13.23
N VAL A 375 -8.99 -3.56 -12.64
CA VAL A 375 -8.77 -2.53 -11.61
C VAL A 375 -8.93 -1.14 -12.20
N PHE A 376 -8.26 -0.86 -13.33
CA PHE A 376 -8.33 0.45 -13.99
C PHE A 376 -9.73 0.75 -14.51
N ASP A 377 -10.41 -0.25 -15.07
CA ASP A 377 -11.75 -0.11 -15.64
C ASP A 377 -12.82 0.23 -14.58
N ASN A 378 -12.63 -0.23 -13.34
CA ASN A 378 -13.61 -0.04 -12.25
C ASN A 378 -13.18 0.96 -11.17
N TYR A 379 -11.92 1.41 -11.15
CA TYR A 379 -11.39 2.37 -10.16
C TYR A 379 -12.23 3.64 -10.04
N ALA A 380 -12.63 4.23 -11.18
CA ALA A 380 -13.41 5.46 -11.21
C ALA A 380 -14.86 5.28 -10.72
N ARG A 381 -15.39 4.05 -10.72
CA ARG A 381 -16.75 3.70 -10.26
C ARG A 381 -16.80 3.38 -8.77
N GLY A 382 -15.71 2.87 -8.21
CA GLY A 382 -15.65 2.41 -6.81
C GLY A 382 -15.70 3.55 -5.77
N PRO A 383 -16.19 3.28 -4.55
CA PRO A 383 -16.23 4.28 -3.48
C PRO A 383 -14.83 4.66 -2.99
N LYS A 384 -14.70 5.82 -2.33
CA LYS A 384 -13.41 6.37 -1.84
C LYS A 384 -12.60 5.39 -1.00
N ALA A 385 -13.26 4.56 -0.18
CA ALA A 385 -12.62 3.52 0.62
C ALA A 385 -11.92 2.46 -0.24
N VAL A 386 -12.53 2.04 -1.36
CA VAL A 386 -11.93 1.11 -2.33
C VAL A 386 -10.80 1.81 -3.08
N GLN A 387 -10.96 3.05 -3.53
CA GLN A 387 -9.89 3.81 -4.20
C GLN A 387 -8.64 3.94 -3.30
N GLN A 388 -8.83 4.25 -2.01
CA GLN A 388 -7.74 4.28 -1.02
C GLN A 388 -7.08 2.92 -0.81
N ALA A 389 -7.87 1.84 -0.75
CA ALA A 389 -7.33 0.50 -0.59
C ALA A 389 -6.54 0.05 -1.84
N VAL A 390 -7.05 0.34 -3.06
CA VAL A 390 -6.34 0.14 -4.33
C VAL A 390 -4.99 0.89 -4.33
N HIS A 391 -4.98 2.17 -3.95
CA HIS A 391 -3.75 2.96 -3.83
C HIS A 391 -2.72 2.37 -2.85
N ARG A 392 -3.15 1.60 -1.85
CA ARG A 392 -2.24 0.91 -0.91
C ARG A 392 -1.62 -0.35 -1.51
N HIS A 393 -2.34 -1.08 -2.37
CA HIS A 393 -1.85 -2.31 -2.99
C HIS A 393 -1.02 -2.09 -4.27
N ILE A 394 -1.31 -1.04 -5.04
CA ILE A 394 -0.68 -0.80 -6.36
C ILE A 394 0.85 -0.69 -6.32
N PRO A 395 1.51 0.03 -5.39
CA PRO A 395 2.97 0.10 -5.37
C PRO A 395 3.65 -1.25 -5.16
N VAL A 396 3.02 -2.16 -4.41
CA VAL A 396 3.52 -3.52 -4.20
C VAL A 396 3.32 -4.37 -5.46
N LEU A 397 2.15 -4.24 -6.10
CA LEU A 397 1.83 -4.97 -7.33
C LEU A 397 2.74 -4.57 -8.49
N ILE A 398 2.92 -3.27 -8.76
CA ILE A 398 3.72 -2.78 -9.89
C ILE A 398 5.19 -3.18 -9.74
N ARG A 399 5.77 -3.09 -8.53
CA ARG A 399 7.13 -3.58 -8.24
C ARG A 399 7.27 -5.10 -8.41
N ALA A 400 6.21 -5.87 -8.14
CA ALA A 400 6.23 -7.33 -8.31
C ALA A 400 6.05 -7.79 -9.77
N VAL A 401 5.51 -6.94 -10.65
CA VAL A 401 5.23 -7.22 -12.07
C VAL A 401 6.35 -6.68 -13.00
N GLU A 402 7.52 -6.37 -12.43
CA GLU A 402 8.54 -5.55 -13.10
C GLU A 402 9.13 -6.10 -14.41
N SER A 403 9.46 -5.14 -15.29
CA SER A 403 10.40 -5.16 -16.43
C SER A 403 9.94 -5.55 -17.84
N SER A 404 8.83 -6.29 -18.06
CA SER A 404 8.41 -6.67 -19.44
C SER A 404 6.89 -6.86 -19.65
N TYR A 405 6.03 -5.94 -19.21
CA TYR A 405 4.58 -6.02 -19.50
C TYR A 405 4.16 -4.99 -20.56
N PRO A 406 4.20 -5.31 -21.88
CA PRO A 406 3.70 -4.41 -22.93
C PRO A 406 2.19 -4.16 -22.79
N GLU A 407 1.48 -5.12 -22.21
CA GLU A 407 0.08 -5.00 -21.77
C GLU A 407 -0.10 -3.89 -20.68
N LEU A 408 0.92 -3.51 -19.90
CA LEU A 408 0.84 -2.32 -18.99
C LEU A 408 0.83 -1.02 -19.78
N LEU A 409 1.70 -0.91 -20.79
CA LEU A 409 1.72 0.25 -21.69
C LEU A 409 0.39 0.36 -22.44
N HIS A 410 -0.21 -0.78 -22.83
CA HIS A 410 -1.54 -0.78 -23.41
C HIS A 410 -2.60 -0.24 -22.43
N ILE A 411 -2.63 -0.71 -21.18
CA ILE A 411 -3.55 -0.20 -20.14
C ILE A 411 -3.35 1.31 -19.90
N ILE A 412 -2.10 1.80 -19.85
CA ILE A 412 -1.78 3.23 -19.74
C ILE A 412 -2.31 4.01 -20.96
N SER A 413 -2.14 3.48 -22.18
CA SER A 413 -2.60 4.12 -23.42
C SER A 413 -4.13 4.16 -23.56
N ALA A 414 -4.83 3.16 -23.01
CA ALA A 414 -6.28 2.98 -23.19
C ALA A 414 -7.14 3.89 -22.28
N GLN A 415 -6.53 4.56 -21.29
CA GLN A 415 -7.19 4.97 -20.06
C GLN A 415 -8.54 5.69 -20.17
N LEU A 416 -9.39 5.31 -19.21
CA LEU A 416 -10.74 5.81 -18.95
C LEU A 416 -10.68 7.02 -18.00
N LYS A 417 -11.58 7.98 -18.22
CA LYS A 417 -11.71 9.21 -17.43
C LYS A 417 -11.96 8.88 -15.95
N GLY A 418 -11.24 9.53 -15.04
CA GLY A 418 -11.34 9.30 -13.58
C GLY A 418 -10.28 8.35 -13.00
N SER A 419 -9.33 7.85 -13.81
CA SER A 419 -8.21 6.99 -13.37
C SER A 419 -6.87 7.74 -13.27
N GLU A 420 -6.87 9.06 -13.38
CA GLU A 420 -5.67 9.92 -13.40
C GLU A 420 -4.84 9.84 -12.10
N PRO A 421 -5.42 9.85 -10.88
CA PRO A 421 -4.64 9.71 -9.64
C PRO A 421 -3.93 8.35 -9.55
N LEU A 422 -4.56 7.31 -10.08
CA LEU A 422 -4.01 5.96 -10.15
C LEU A 422 -2.86 5.90 -11.16
N LEU A 423 -3.00 6.54 -12.32
CA LEU A 423 -1.93 6.68 -13.31
C LEU A 423 -0.69 7.35 -12.70
N VAL A 424 -0.86 8.50 -12.05
CA VAL A 424 0.26 9.25 -11.46
C VAL A 424 1.02 8.38 -10.45
N GLN A 425 0.33 7.62 -9.60
CA GLN A 425 0.98 6.72 -8.66
C GLN A 425 1.73 5.57 -9.38
N VAL A 426 1.16 4.98 -10.42
CA VAL A 426 1.81 3.92 -11.20
C VAL A 426 3.05 4.43 -11.91
N LEU A 427 2.99 5.62 -12.53
CA LEU A 427 4.14 6.27 -13.16
C LEU A 427 5.23 6.62 -12.14
N GLN A 428 4.86 7.14 -10.96
CA GLN A 428 5.78 7.37 -9.85
C GLN A 428 6.52 6.07 -9.46
N VAL A 429 5.81 4.96 -9.28
CA VAL A 429 6.41 3.67 -8.89
C VAL A 429 7.31 3.08 -9.99
N LEU A 430 6.95 3.24 -11.27
CA LEU A 430 7.79 2.79 -12.40
C LEU A 430 9.08 3.62 -12.56
N CYS A 431 9.06 4.89 -12.17
CA CYS A 431 10.19 5.82 -12.31
C CYS A 431 10.97 6.02 -10.98
N ASP A 432 10.54 5.36 -9.89
CA ASP A 432 11.11 5.47 -8.53
C ASP A 432 12.58 5.01 -8.52
N GLY A 433 13.51 5.98 -8.53
CA GLY A 433 14.95 5.73 -8.57
C GLY A 433 15.47 5.13 -9.89
N ARG A 434 14.69 5.17 -10.99
CA ARG A 434 15.05 4.54 -12.28
C ARG A 434 14.84 5.50 -13.45
N THR A 435 15.69 5.38 -14.48
CA THR A 435 15.45 6.05 -15.77
C THR A 435 14.27 5.37 -16.48
N PRO A 436 13.20 6.09 -16.86
CA PRO A 436 12.07 5.49 -17.57
C PRO A 436 12.47 4.98 -18.95
N SER A 437 11.83 3.91 -19.43
CA SER A 437 12.07 3.36 -20.76
C SER A 437 11.54 4.29 -21.86
N PRO A 438 12.14 4.31 -23.07
CA PRO A 438 11.68 5.16 -24.16
C PRO A 438 10.21 4.89 -24.53
N ASP A 439 9.77 3.62 -24.51
CA ASP A 439 8.39 3.23 -24.82
C ASP A 439 7.38 3.73 -23.78
N LEU A 440 7.79 3.83 -22.50
CA LEU A 440 6.98 4.46 -21.46
C LEU A 440 6.88 5.97 -21.69
N VAL A 441 8.00 6.63 -22.02
CA VAL A 441 8.03 8.08 -22.29
C VAL A 441 7.17 8.45 -23.50
N THR A 442 7.23 7.70 -24.60
CA THR A 442 6.38 7.94 -25.79
C THR A 442 4.89 7.71 -25.48
N THR A 443 4.56 6.65 -24.74
CA THR A 443 3.19 6.36 -24.32
C THR A 443 2.63 7.48 -23.42
N VAL A 444 3.40 7.94 -22.43
CA VAL A 444 2.97 9.01 -21.51
C VAL A 444 2.81 10.35 -22.24
N LYS A 445 3.72 10.69 -23.17
CA LYS A 445 3.58 11.87 -24.03
C LYS A 445 2.28 11.82 -24.84
N HIS A 446 2.00 10.68 -25.48
CA HIS A 446 0.76 10.48 -26.24
C HIS A 446 -0.51 10.64 -25.39
N VAL A 447 -0.54 10.10 -24.16
CA VAL A 447 -1.67 10.23 -23.23
C VAL A 447 -1.89 11.67 -22.77
N TYR A 448 -0.80 12.41 -22.50
CA TYR A 448 -0.86 13.82 -22.13
C TYR A 448 -1.43 14.68 -23.27
N GLU A 449 -0.91 14.52 -24.50
CA GLU A 449 -1.33 15.29 -25.67
C GLU A 449 -2.79 15.03 -26.07
N THR A 450 -3.20 13.75 -26.07
CA THR A 450 -4.50 13.34 -26.65
C THR A 450 -5.66 13.41 -25.67
N ARG A 451 -5.45 13.22 -24.35
CA ARG A 451 -6.55 13.03 -23.39
C ARG A 451 -6.51 13.95 -22.18
N LEU A 452 -5.43 13.92 -21.41
CA LEU A 452 -5.48 14.41 -20.02
C LEU A 452 -5.03 15.87 -19.86
N LYS A 453 -4.04 16.33 -20.64
CA LYS A 453 -3.47 17.70 -20.60
C LYS A 453 -3.03 18.21 -19.21
N ASP A 454 -3.02 17.36 -18.18
CA ASP A 454 -2.51 17.67 -16.84
C ASP A 454 -0.99 17.43 -16.82
N PRO A 455 -0.16 18.48 -16.62
CA PRO A 455 1.29 18.33 -16.63
C PRO A 455 1.83 17.54 -15.41
N THR A 456 1.02 17.26 -14.39
CA THR A 456 1.45 16.43 -13.24
C THR A 456 1.74 14.98 -13.62
N ILE A 457 1.13 14.49 -14.71
CA ILE A 457 1.37 13.16 -15.29
C ILE A 457 2.77 13.06 -15.89
N LEU A 458 3.33 14.18 -16.36
CA LEU A 458 4.66 14.22 -16.96
C LEU A 458 5.78 14.17 -15.90
N ILE A 459 5.52 14.61 -14.66
CA ILE A 459 6.55 14.78 -13.61
C ILE A 459 7.46 13.55 -13.45
N PRO A 460 6.95 12.31 -13.31
CA PRO A 460 7.81 11.14 -13.10
C PRO A 460 8.74 10.82 -14.28
N VAL A 461 8.40 11.27 -15.49
CA VAL A 461 9.16 10.99 -16.72
C VAL A 461 10.02 12.18 -17.19
N LEU A 462 9.97 13.34 -16.52
CA LEU A 462 10.71 14.55 -16.92
C LEU A 462 12.23 14.37 -17.00
N SER A 463 12.80 13.43 -16.23
CA SER A 463 14.24 13.14 -16.25
C SER A 463 14.73 12.57 -17.59
N ALA A 464 13.83 12.06 -18.44
CA ALA A 464 14.15 11.56 -19.78
C ALA A 464 13.79 12.55 -20.92
N PHE A 465 13.31 13.75 -20.62
CA PHE A 465 12.95 14.74 -21.63
C PHE A 465 14.19 15.48 -22.13
N SER A 466 14.17 15.92 -23.39
CA SER A 466 15.18 16.83 -23.93
C SER A 466 14.83 18.30 -23.63
N ARG A 467 15.80 19.20 -23.79
CA ARG A 467 15.62 20.65 -23.69
C ARG A 467 14.40 21.15 -24.47
N ASP A 468 14.30 20.74 -25.73
CA ASP A 468 13.29 21.23 -26.68
C ASP A 468 11.88 20.70 -26.34
N GLU A 469 11.79 19.63 -25.56
CA GLU A 469 10.54 19.07 -25.05
C GLU A 469 10.13 19.69 -23.70
N VAL A 470 11.10 20.05 -22.84
CA VAL A 470 10.80 20.71 -21.54
C VAL A 470 10.39 22.16 -21.72
N LEU A 471 11.04 22.93 -22.59
CA LEU A 471 10.78 24.38 -22.73
C LEU A 471 9.31 24.73 -23.03
N PRO A 472 8.58 24.04 -23.94
CA PRO A 472 7.17 24.32 -24.21
C PRO A 472 6.22 24.02 -23.04
N ILE A 473 6.53 23.01 -22.21
CA ILE A 473 5.71 22.64 -21.05
C ILE A 473 6.10 23.39 -19.76
N PHE A 474 7.28 24.01 -19.72
CA PHE A 474 7.83 24.66 -18.54
C PHE A 474 6.91 25.74 -17.91
N PRO A 475 6.21 26.60 -18.67
CA PRO A 475 5.23 27.54 -18.09
C PRO A 475 4.08 26.82 -17.37
N GLN A 476 3.65 25.66 -17.86
CA GLN A 476 2.59 24.87 -17.21
C GLN A 476 3.09 24.24 -15.89
N LEU A 477 4.35 23.78 -15.87
CA LEU A 477 5.00 23.28 -14.65
C LEU A 477 5.11 24.39 -13.58
N VAL A 478 5.47 25.62 -13.96
CA VAL A 478 5.50 26.78 -13.04
C VAL A 478 4.11 27.15 -12.50
N CYS A 479 3.03 26.78 -13.21
CA CYS A 479 1.66 27.01 -12.74
C CYS A 479 1.24 26.06 -11.60
N LEU A 480 1.91 24.92 -11.43
CA LEU A 480 1.58 23.89 -10.44
C LEU A 480 1.70 24.36 -8.97
N PRO A 481 1.13 23.60 -8.01
CA PRO A 481 1.50 23.69 -6.60
C PRO A 481 3.03 23.60 -6.39
N LEU A 482 3.55 24.31 -5.38
CA LEU A 482 5.01 24.49 -5.20
C LEU A 482 5.74 23.17 -4.92
N ASP A 483 5.10 22.26 -4.19
CA ASP A 483 5.55 20.88 -3.96
C ASP A 483 5.75 20.13 -5.29
N LYS A 484 4.75 20.15 -6.17
CA LYS A 484 4.83 19.51 -7.49
C LYS A 484 5.85 20.18 -8.41
N PHE A 485 5.97 21.51 -8.35
CA PHE A 485 6.99 22.24 -9.11
C PHE A 485 8.41 21.91 -8.63
N GLN A 486 8.64 21.78 -7.32
CA GLN A 486 9.92 21.34 -6.76
C GLN A 486 10.30 19.94 -7.27
N THR A 487 9.39 18.96 -7.19
CA THR A 487 9.63 17.62 -7.75
C THR A 487 9.92 17.64 -9.25
N ALA A 488 9.19 18.46 -10.02
CA ALA A 488 9.44 18.63 -11.45
C ALA A 488 10.81 19.25 -11.75
N LEU A 489 11.20 20.27 -10.97
CA LEU A 489 12.50 20.94 -11.08
C LEU A 489 13.64 19.97 -10.76
N ASP A 490 13.52 19.18 -9.69
CA ASP A 490 14.52 18.20 -9.29
C ASP A 490 14.72 17.13 -10.39
N HIS A 491 13.65 16.63 -11.02
CA HIS A 491 13.78 15.69 -12.14
C HIS A 491 14.41 16.32 -13.39
N ILE A 492 14.10 17.59 -13.72
CA ILE A 492 14.70 18.33 -14.84
C ILE A 492 16.22 18.53 -14.62
N LEU A 493 16.62 18.83 -13.38
CA LEU A 493 18.00 19.06 -12.97
C LEU A 493 18.81 17.79 -12.74
N GLN A 494 18.15 16.67 -12.42
CA GLN A 494 18.80 15.36 -12.31
C GLN A 494 19.06 14.76 -13.70
N GLY A 495 18.06 14.80 -14.58
CA GLY A 495 18.15 14.24 -15.93
C GLY A 495 18.38 12.73 -15.96
N SER A 496 18.88 12.26 -17.11
CA SER A 496 19.19 10.84 -17.36
C SER A 496 20.69 10.63 -17.51
N ALA A 497 21.19 9.46 -17.12
CA ALA A 497 22.61 9.11 -17.17
C ALA A 497 23.25 9.23 -18.57
N HIS A 498 22.44 9.18 -19.64
CA HIS A 498 22.91 9.22 -21.03
C HIS A 498 22.83 10.60 -21.69
N THR A 499 21.94 11.49 -21.21
CA THR A 499 21.67 12.81 -21.80
C THR A 499 21.98 13.97 -20.86
N GLY A 500 22.21 13.72 -19.57
CA GLY A 500 22.36 14.76 -18.56
C GLY A 500 21.04 15.47 -18.22
N PRO A 501 21.11 16.61 -17.51
CA PRO A 501 19.93 17.41 -17.16
C PRO A 501 19.25 17.98 -18.41
N ALA A 502 17.92 17.98 -18.42
CA ALA A 502 17.13 18.53 -19.53
C ALA A 502 17.28 20.06 -19.66
N LEU A 503 17.47 20.74 -18.53
CA LEU A 503 17.86 22.15 -18.44
C LEU A 503 18.92 22.32 -17.36
N THR A 504 19.97 23.09 -17.64
CA THR A 504 20.94 23.48 -16.60
C THR A 504 20.32 24.48 -15.61
N PRO A 505 20.87 24.64 -14.38
CA PRO A 505 20.42 25.66 -13.43
C PRO A 505 20.42 27.09 -13.99
N VAL A 506 21.32 27.40 -14.93
CA VAL A 506 21.35 28.69 -15.63
C VAL A 506 20.12 28.82 -16.53
N GLU A 507 19.80 27.78 -17.30
CA GLU A 507 18.69 27.78 -18.24
C GLU A 507 17.32 27.73 -17.56
N VAL A 508 17.20 27.05 -16.41
CA VAL A 508 16.00 27.12 -15.56
C VAL A 508 15.71 28.57 -15.17
N LEU A 509 16.72 29.32 -14.68
CA LEU A 509 16.53 30.72 -14.32
C LEU A 509 16.15 31.58 -15.53
N VAL A 510 16.79 31.37 -16.69
CA VAL A 510 16.44 32.09 -17.92
C VAL A 510 15.02 31.74 -18.37
N ALA A 511 14.60 30.48 -18.31
CA ALA A 511 13.26 30.02 -18.68
C ALA A 511 12.19 30.63 -17.77
N ILE A 512 12.38 30.67 -16.44
CA ILE A 512 11.47 31.35 -15.50
C ILE A 512 11.33 32.84 -15.86
N HIS A 513 12.39 33.47 -16.36
CA HIS A 513 12.40 34.89 -16.73
C HIS A 513 11.85 35.19 -18.13
N ASP A 514 11.81 34.21 -19.03
CA ASP A 514 11.15 34.35 -20.33
C ASP A 514 9.62 34.31 -20.20
N ILE A 515 9.08 33.64 -19.17
CA ILE A 515 7.63 33.59 -18.92
C ILE A 515 7.07 35.01 -18.75
N SER A 516 6.12 35.35 -19.61
CA SER A 516 5.41 36.63 -19.59
C SER A 516 3.98 36.42 -19.11
N PRO A 517 3.53 37.09 -18.02
CA PRO A 517 2.16 36.99 -17.52
C PRO A 517 1.08 37.24 -18.58
N GLU A 518 1.36 38.11 -19.55
CA GLU A 518 0.42 38.53 -20.60
C GLU A 518 0.40 37.53 -21.79
N ARG A 519 1.53 36.88 -22.09
CA ARG A 519 1.65 35.88 -23.18
C ARG A 519 1.16 34.51 -22.75
N ASP A 520 1.57 34.10 -21.55
CA ASP A 520 1.42 32.71 -21.08
C ASP A 520 0.22 32.56 -20.13
N GLY A 521 -0.41 33.67 -19.71
CA GLY A 521 -1.60 33.67 -18.84
C GLY A 521 -1.31 33.39 -17.36
N LEU A 522 -0.03 33.36 -16.95
CA LEU A 522 0.36 33.05 -15.57
C LEU A 522 0.26 34.26 -14.61
N PRO A 523 -0.27 34.09 -13.39
CA PRO A 523 -0.14 35.10 -12.34
C PRO A 523 1.32 35.37 -12.01
N LEU A 524 1.74 36.65 -12.03
CA LEU A 524 3.11 37.07 -11.74
C LEU A 524 3.66 36.49 -10.42
N LYS A 525 2.78 36.29 -9.42
CA LYS A 525 3.12 35.66 -8.15
C LYS A 525 3.73 34.27 -8.33
N LYS A 526 3.11 33.39 -9.16
CA LYS A 526 3.60 32.03 -9.43
C LYS A 526 5.03 32.03 -9.98
N ILE A 527 5.30 32.91 -10.94
CA ILE A 527 6.62 33.09 -11.54
C ILE A 527 7.64 33.55 -10.48
N THR A 528 7.24 34.47 -9.59
CA THR A 528 8.12 34.94 -8.51
C THR A 528 8.34 33.91 -7.40
N ASP A 529 7.35 33.05 -7.13
CA ASP A 529 7.45 31.99 -6.15
C ASP A 529 8.38 30.87 -6.69
N ALA A 530 8.22 30.46 -7.94
CA ALA A 530 9.14 29.52 -8.63
C ALA A 530 10.59 30.04 -8.70
N CYS A 531 10.78 31.34 -8.97
CA CYS A 531 12.10 31.97 -8.88
C CYS A 531 12.67 31.89 -7.45
N SER A 532 11.84 32.09 -6.43
CA SER A 532 12.27 32.05 -5.02
C SER A 532 12.67 30.64 -4.57
N VAL A 533 11.98 29.59 -5.03
CA VAL A 533 12.37 28.18 -4.83
C VAL A 533 13.79 27.91 -5.35
N CYS A 534 14.18 28.47 -6.51
CA CYS A 534 15.54 28.33 -7.03
C CYS A 534 16.57 28.98 -6.08
N PHE A 535 16.27 30.12 -5.47
CA PHE A 535 17.14 30.78 -4.48
C PHE A 535 17.24 30.04 -3.13
N GLU A 536 16.27 29.19 -2.80
CA GLU A 536 16.30 28.33 -1.61
C GLU A 536 17.26 27.15 -1.80
N GLN A 537 17.33 26.58 -3.01
CA GLN A 537 18.26 25.50 -3.39
C GLN A 537 19.71 26.00 -3.62
N ARG A 538 20.33 26.62 -2.61
CA ARG A 538 21.65 27.29 -2.68
C ARG A 538 22.84 26.41 -3.10
N THR A 539 22.73 25.10 -2.95
CA THR A 539 23.75 24.13 -3.40
C THR A 539 23.76 23.98 -4.92
N VAL A 540 22.60 24.12 -5.57
CA VAL A 540 22.42 24.07 -7.02
C VAL A 540 22.60 25.46 -7.62
N PHE A 541 21.83 26.44 -7.14
CA PHE A 541 21.82 27.82 -7.65
C PHE A 541 22.88 28.69 -6.94
N THR A 542 24.14 28.32 -7.15
CA THR A 542 25.29 29.00 -6.56
C THR A 542 25.48 30.42 -7.13
N HIS A 543 26.31 31.22 -6.46
CA HIS A 543 26.72 32.55 -6.93
C HIS A 543 27.28 32.56 -8.37
N GLN A 544 27.90 31.46 -8.83
CA GLN A 544 28.41 31.34 -10.20
C GLN A 544 27.28 31.11 -11.21
N VAL A 545 26.34 30.22 -10.89
CA VAL A 545 25.12 29.99 -11.69
C VAL A 545 24.32 31.29 -11.83
N LEU A 546 24.11 32.00 -10.72
CA LEU A 546 23.42 33.29 -10.72
C LEU A 546 24.15 34.35 -11.54
N ALA A 547 25.49 34.43 -11.45
CA ALA A 547 26.28 35.36 -12.25
C ALA A 547 26.14 35.06 -13.76
N ASN A 548 26.20 33.79 -14.15
CA ASN A 548 26.05 33.37 -15.54
C ASN A 548 24.64 33.67 -16.07
N ALA A 549 23.59 33.31 -15.31
CA ALA A 549 22.20 33.59 -15.67
C ALA A 549 21.93 35.10 -15.79
N LEU A 550 22.41 35.92 -14.84
CA LEU A 550 22.28 37.37 -14.90
C LEU A 550 23.04 37.98 -16.09
N ASN A 551 24.22 37.47 -16.43
CA ASN A 551 24.98 37.96 -17.59
C ASN A 551 24.37 37.51 -18.94
N GLN A 552 23.68 36.37 -18.99
CA GLN A 552 22.90 35.97 -20.17
C GLN A 552 21.64 36.83 -20.30
N MET A 553 20.87 36.98 -19.22
CA MET A 553 19.60 37.71 -19.23
C MET A 553 19.75 39.23 -19.47
N VAL A 554 20.84 39.86 -19.02
CA VAL A 554 21.04 41.31 -19.26
C VAL A 554 21.18 41.64 -20.74
N ASP A 555 21.67 40.70 -21.54
CA ASP A 555 21.92 40.92 -22.97
C ASP A 555 20.67 40.65 -23.84
N LEU A 556 19.63 40.00 -23.30
CA LEU A 556 18.31 39.81 -23.94
C LEU A 556 17.60 41.12 -24.32
N THR A 557 16.72 41.02 -25.32
CA THR A 557 15.85 42.10 -25.82
C THR A 557 14.48 41.53 -26.21
N PRO A 558 13.37 41.90 -25.54
CA PRO A 558 13.29 42.81 -24.39
C PRO A 558 13.99 42.25 -23.14
N LEU A 559 14.37 43.14 -22.21
CA LEU A 559 14.96 42.77 -20.93
C LEU A 559 13.88 42.15 -20.01
N PRO A 560 14.10 40.98 -19.36
CA PRO A 560 13.06 40.29 -18.61
C PRO A 560 12.41 41.11 -17.48
N LEU A 561 11.10 40.94 -17.30
CA LEU A 561 10.30 41.72 -16.35
C LEU A 561 10.76 41.59 -14.89
N LEU A 562 11.23 40.40 -14.49
CA LEU A 562 11.70 40.11 -13.13
C LEU A 562 13.19 40.36 -12.94
N PHE A 563 13.94 40.74 -13.97
CA PHE A 563 15.40 40.82 -13.95
C PHE A 563 15.96 41.59 -12.74
N MET A 564 15.45 42.80 -12.47
CA MET A 564 15.93 43.60 -11.34
C MET A 564 15.56 43.04 -9.96
N ARG A 565 14.49 42.25 -9.84
CA ARG A 565 14.16 41.54 -8.60
C ARG A 565 15.21 40.47 -8.31
N THR A 566 15.57 39.69 -9.33
CA THR A 566 16.58 38.63 -9.25
C THR A 566 18.00 39.16 -9.03
N VAL A 567 18.34 40.33 -9.59
CA VAL A 567 19.59 41.05 -9.24
C VAL A 567 19.65 41.40 -7.75
N ILE A 568 18.55 41.89 -7.17
CA ILE A 568 18.47 42.22 -5.74
C ILE A 568 18.56 40.95 -4.89
N GLN A 569 17.77 39.92 -5.20
CA GLN A 569 17.79 38.63 -4.50
C GLN A 569 19.17 37.95 -4.55
N ALA A 570 19.92 38.10 -5.65
CA ALA A 570 21.29 37.60 -5.75
C ALA A 570 22.28 38.34 -4.83
N ILE A 571 22.10 39.64 -4.59
CA ILE A 571 22.89 40.40 -3.61
C ILE A 571 22.51 40.00 -2.19
N ASP A 572 21.20 39.85 -1.91
CA ASP A 572 20.69 39.42 -0.60
C ASP A 572 21.21 38.02 -0.21
N ALA A 573 21.23 37.09 -1.18
CA ALA A 573 21.72 35.73 -0.97
C ALA A 573 23.26 35.64 -0.95
N PHE A 574 23.95 36.42 -1.79
CA PHE A 574 25.40 36.35 -1.99
C PHE A 574 26.03 37.75 -2.07
N PRO A 575 26.33 38.42 -0.93
CA PRO A 575 26.90 39.77 -0.90
C PRO A 575 28.25 39.91 -1.64
N THR A 576 28.99 38.83 -1.84
CA THR A 576 30.21 38.80 -2.66
C THR A 576 29.97 39.19 -4.13
N MET A 577 28.74 39.05 -4.64
CA MET A 577 28.38 39.37 -6.02
C MET A 577 28.27 40.88 -6.30
N VAL A 578 28.34 41.77 -5.30
CA VAL A 578 28.15 43.23 -5.48
C VAL A 578 29.04 43.80 -6.58
N ASN A 579 30.32 43.42 -6.63
CA ASN A 579 31.26 43.89 -7.67
C ASN A 579 30.89 43.41 -9.09
N PHE A 580 30.32 42.21 -9.23
CA PHE A 580 29.78 41.72 -10.49
C PHE A 580 28.50 42.46 -10.86
N VAL A 581 27.58 42.65 -9.91
CA VAL A 581 26.33 43.40 -10.14
C VAL A 581 26.63 44.85 -10.55
N MET A 582 27.66 45.50 -10.02
CA MET A 582 28.07 46.82 -10.52
C MET A 582 28.41 46.83 -12.02
N LYS A 583 28.93 45.73 -12.60
CA LYS A 583 29.14 45.62 -14.05
C LYS A 583 27.80 45.49 -14.80
N ILE A 584 26.87 44.70 -14.27
CA ILE A 584 25.50 44.54 -14.79
C ILE A 584 24.75 45.89 -14.77
N LEU A 585 24.75 46.60 -13.64
CA LEU A 585 24.08 47.91 -13.54
C LEU A 585 24.64 48.93 -14.54
N ARG A 586 25.96 48.91 -14.84
CA ARG A 586 26.53 49.73 -15.92
C ARG A 586 26.02 49.32 -17.30
N LYS A 587 25.93 48.03 -17.62
CA LYS A 587 25.27 47.56 -18.88
C LYS A 587 23.84 48.11 -19.00
N LEU A 588 23.07 48.10 -17.90
CA LEU A 588 21.69 48.60 -17.87
C LEU A 588 21.56 50.11 -18.12
N VAL A 589 22.54 50.92 -17.68
CA VAL A 589 22.62 52.35 -18.02
C VAL A 589 22.77 52.54 -19.53
N HIS A 590 23.63 51.76 -20.18
CA HIS A 590 23.79 51.80 -21.65
C HIS A 590 22.52 51.32 -22.38
N LYS A 591 21.82 50.31 -21.83
CA LYS A 591 20.48 49.88 -22.30
C LYS A 591 19.32 50.81 -21.92
N GLN A 592 19.60 52.00 -21.37
CA GLN A 592 18.60 53.05 -21.05
C GLN A 592 17.45 52.56 -20.15
N ILE A 593 17.75 51.80 -19.10
CA ILE A 593 16.78 51.16 -18.18
C ILE A 593 15.67 52.10 -17.63
N TRP A 594 15.91 53.41 -17.56
CA TRP A 594 14.88 54.40 -17.19
C TRP A 594 13.67 54.44 -18.14
N LYS A 595 13.81 53.95 -19.39
CA LYS A 595 12.70 53.76 -20.33
C LYS A 595 11.78 52.58 -19.98
N MET A 596 12.14 51.76 -18.98
CA MET A 596 11.38 50.59 -18.55
C MET A 596 10.87 50.77 -17.10
N PRO A 597 9.71 51.42 -16.86
CA PRO A 597 9.32 51.89 -15.53
C PRO A 597 9.29 50.82 -14.44
N LYS A 598 8.84 49.60 -14.76
CA LYS A 598 8.79 48.46 -13.83
C LYS A 598 10.20 48.05 -13.36
N LEU A 599 11.20 48.08 -14.24
CA LEU A 599 12.60 47.75 -13.92
C LEU A 599 13.36 48.93 -13.29
N TRP A 600 13.05 50.17 -13.69
CA TRP A 600 13.69 51.38 -13.15
C TRP A 600 13.58 51.50 -11.62
N VAL A 601 12.43 51.13 -11.05
CA VAL A 601 12.24 51.10 -9.59
C VAL A 601 13.18 50.09 -8.91
N GLY A 602 13.32 48.90 -9.50
CA GLY A 602 14.27 47.89 -9.02
C GLY A 602 15.73 48.34 -9.15
N PHE A 603 16.09 49.01 -10.25
CA PHE A 603 17.42 49.59 -10.45
C PHE A 603 17.80 50.59 -9.34
N LEU A 604 16.90 51.52 -9.03
CA LEU A 604 17.14 52.51 -7.97
C LEU A 604 17.17 51.87 -6.57
N LYS A 605 16.30 50.88 -6.29
CA LYS A 605 16.38 50.09 -5.05
C LYS A 605 17.76 49.42 -4.91
N CYS A 606 18.22 48.74 -5.97
CA CYS A 606 19.53 48.08 -6.00
C CYS A 606 20.68 49.07 -5.77
N ILE A 607 20.64 50.26 -6.38
CA ILE A 607 21.62 51.35 -6.12
C ILE A 607 21.60 51.75 -4.64
N SER A 608 20.42 51.94 -4.06
CA SER A 608 20.29 52.38 -2.66
C SER A 608 20.78 51.36 -1.65
N GLN A 609 20.65 50.08 -1.95
CA GLN A 609 21.10 48.99 -1.08
C GLN A 609 22.61 48.75 -1.16
N THR A 610 23.24 48.99 -2.32
CA THR A 610 24.65 48.68 -2.57
C THR A 610 25.60 49.86 -2.41
N GLN A 611 25.18 50.89 -1.67
CA GLN A 611 26.04 52.02 -1.29
C GLN A 611 27.26 51.53 -0.48
N PRO A 612 28.46 52.12 -0.64
CA PRO A 612 28.81 53.21 -1.55
C PRO A 612 29.21 52.75 -2.97
N HIS A 613 29.28 51.44 -3.23
CA HIS A 613 29.78 50.87 -4.49
C HIS A 613 28.99 51.34 -5.72
N SER A 614 27.68 51.55 -5.55
CA SER A 614 26.75 52.02 -6.57
C SER A 614 26.94 53.46 -7.03
N PHE A 615 27.61 54.33 -6.26
CA PHE A 615 27.72 55.76 -6.61
C PHE A 615 28.43 56.00 -7.95
N ARG A 616 29.43 55.19 -8.29
CA ARG A 616 30.09 55.26 -9.61
C ARG A 616 29.18 54.88 -10.79
N VAL A 617 28.11 54.12 -10.55
CA VAL A 617 27.09 53.78 -11.56
C VAL A 617 26.03 54.88 -11.62
N LEU A 618 25.61 55.39 -10.46
CA LEU A 618 24.65 56.49 -10.35
C LEU A 618 25.14 57.75 -11.09
N LEU A 619 26.43 58.08 -10.99
CA LEU A 619 27.07 59.19 -11.71
C LEU A 619 27.22 58.98 -13.23
N GLN A 620 26.92 57.80 -13.77
CA GLN A 620 26.90 57.53 -15.22
C GLN A 620 25.53 57.78 -15.86
N LEU A 621 24.49 58.05 -15.06
CA LEU A 621 23.19 58.45 -15.59
C LEU A 621 23.27 59.82 -16.28
N PRO A 622 22.51 60.07 -17.34
CA PRO A 622 22.36 61.43 -17.86
C PRO A 622 21.65 62.32 -16.82
N VAL A 623 21.94 63.62 -16.87
CA VAL A 623 21.57 64.62 -15.85
C VAL A 623 20.09 64.56 -15.42
N PRO A 624 19.08 64.56 -16.32
CA PRO A 624 17.68 64.54 -15.88
C PRO A 624 17.26 63.22 -15.22
N GLN A 625 17.89 62.10 -15.58
CA GLN A 625 17.65 60.80 -14.91
C GLN A 625 18.33 60.74 -13.54
N LEU A 626 19.51 61.35 -13.39
CA LEU A 626 20.17 61.49 -12.08
C LEU A 626 19.35 62.36 -11.12
N GLU A 627 18.85 63.50 -11.59
CA GLU A 627 17.96 64.36 -10.81
C GLU A 627 16.66 63.62 -10.42
N SER A 628 16.01 62.96 -11.37
CA SER A 628 14.82 62.13 -11.11
C SER A 628 15.09 61.02 -10.09
N ALA A 629 16.25 60.36 -10.16
CA ALA A 629 16.68 59.34 -9.20
C ALA A 629 16.87 59.90 -7.79
N LEU A 630 17.54 61.06 -7.66
CA LEU A 630 17.79 61.72 -6.37
C LEU A 630 16.51 62.28 -5.76
N ASN A 631 15.59 62.79 -6.57
CA ASN A 631 14.28 63.28 -6.08
C ASN A 631 13.41 62.11 -5.57
N LYS A 632 13.50 60.93 -6.21
CA LYS A 632 12.76 59.73 -5.78
C LYS A 632 13.41 59.00 -4.59
N TYR A 633 14.73 59.09 -4.44
CA TYR A 633 15.51 58.46 -3.37
C TYR A 633 16.44 59.51 -2.71
N GLY A 634 15.84 60.46 -2.00
CA GLY A 634 16.57 61.57 -1.37
C GLY A 634 17.66 61.15 -0.38
N ASN A 635 17.55 59.95 0.20
CA ASN A 635 18.56 59.34 1.07
C ASN A 635 19.91 59.07 0.36
N LEU A 636 19.95 59.06 -0.98
CA LEU A 636 21.20 58.93 -1.76
C LEU A 636 22.01 60.23 -1.79
N ARG A 637 21.36 61.39 -1.65
CA ARG A 637 21.96 62.70 -1.98
C ARG A 637 23.15 63.05 -1.08
N GLY A 638 22.97 62.97 0.25
CA GLY A 638 24.03 63.24 1.23
C GLY A 638 25.25 62.30 1.09
N PRO A 639 25.05 60.97 1.12
CA PRO A 639 26.13 59.99 0.91
C PRO A 639 26.87 60.15 -0.44
N LEU A 640 26.15 60.45 -1.53
CA LEU A 640 26.75 60.70 -2.84
C LEU A 640 27.62 61.96 -2.85
N ILE A 641 27.16 63.05 -2.24
CA ILE A 641 27.94 64.29 -2.07
C ILE A 641 29.22 64.03 -1.28
N ALA A 642 29.12 63.29 -0.17
CA ALA A 642 30.28 62.91 0.64
C ALA A 642 31.28 62.03 -0.16
N PHE A 643 30.79 61.14 -1.03
CA PHE A 643 31.63 60.34 -1.92
C PHE A 643 32.33 61.19 -2.99
N VAL A 644 31.63 62.11 -3.65
CA VAL A 644 32.21 63.01 -4.66
C VAL A 644 33.26 63.94 -4.04
N ASN A 645 33.02 64.48 -2.84
CA ASN A 645 33.99 65.34 -2.16
C ASN A 645 35.24 64.58 -1.64
N ARG A 646 35.13 63.28 -1.35
CA ARG A 646 36.27 62.42 -0.98
C ARG A 646 37.01 61.82 -2.17
N SER A 647 36.48 61.98 -3.39
CA SER A 647 37.01 61.37 -4.61
C SER A 647 37.56 62.44 -5.55
N SER A 648 38.65 62.12 -6.26
CA SER A 648 39.13 62.94 -7.39
C SER A 648 38.12 63.08 -8.53
N ALA A 649 37.00 62.34 -8.49
CA ALA A 649 35.88 62.44 -9.42
C ALA A 649 35.30 63.86 -9.56
N LYS A 650 35.41 64.74 -8.55
CA LYS A 650 34.94 66.13 -8.63
C LYS A 650 35.50 66.89 -9.85
N ASN A 651 36.73 66.59 -10.27
CA ASN A 651 37.39 67.23 -11.41
C ASN A 651 37.03 66.59 -12.77
N SER A 652 36.32 65.46 -12.77
CA SER A 652 35.98 64.67 -13.97
C SER A 652 34.48 64.70 -14.30
N LEU A 653 33.65 65.37 -13.50
CA LEU A 653 32.20 65.42 -13.67
C LEU A 653 31.77 66.69 -14.43
N PRO A 654 30.76 66.60 -15.32
CA PRO A 654 30.17 67.77 -15.97
C PRO A 654 29.61 68.80 -14.98
N ARG A 655 29.69 70.09 -15.33
CA ARG A 655 29.15 71.19 -14.48
C ARG A 655 27.67 71.01 -14.13
N SER A 656 26.85 70.59 -15.09
CA SER A 656 25.44 70.26 -14.91
C SER A 656 25.19 69.13 -13.88
N THR A 657 26.12 68.17 -13.76
CA THR A 657 26.07 67.14 -12.71
C THR A 657 26.42 67.72 -11.34
N LEU A 658 27.37 68.66 -11.26
CA LEU A 658 27.72 69.36 -10.01
C LEU A 658 26.59 70.31 -9.56
N GLU A 659 25.89 70.96 -10.48
CA GLU A 659 24.70 71.78 -10.22
C GLU A 659 23.56 70.95 -9.62
N VAL A 660 23.19 69.82 -10.24
CA VAL A 660 22.17 68.89 -9.68
C VAL A 660 22.54 68.38 -8.30
N LEU A 661 23.83 68.24 -7.98
CA LEU A 661 24.32 67.84 -6.65
C LEU A 661 24.43 69.00 -5.64
N GLY A 662 24.25 70.26 -6.05
CA GLY A 662 24.47 71.43 -5.19
C GLY A 662 25.94 71.66 -4.83
N LEU A 663 26.86 71.22 -5.70
CA LEU A 663 28.32 71.31 -5.52
C LEU A 663 29.00 72.27 -6.52
N SER A 664 28.21 73.01 -7.30
CA SER A 664 28.72 74.10 -8.14
C SER A 664 29.23 75.23 -7.24
N SER A 665 30.46 75.67 -7.47
CA SER A 665 31.06 76.76 -6.68
C SER A 665 30.50 78.11 -7.15
N GLU A 666 29.94 78.89 -6.23
CA GLU A 666 29.80 80.35 -6.44
C GLU A 666 31.20 80.97 -6.48
N ALA A 667 31.84 80.94 -7.65
CA ALA A 667 33.18 81.46 -7.86
C ALA A 667 33.26 82.36 -9.10
N HIS A 668 32.29 83.26 -9.27
CA HIS A 668 32.35 84.46 -10.11
C HIS A 668 31.39 85.54 -9.61
N LYS A 669 31.56 85.97 -8.36
CA LYS A 669 30.86 87.13 -7.78
C LYS A 669 31.73 87.98 -6.84
N LEU A 670 33.03 88.09 -7.11
CA LEU A 670 33.88 89.16 -6.59
C LEU A 670 35.20 89.22 -7.39
N GLU A 671 35.28 90.08 -8.42
CA GLU A 671 36.53 90.69 -8.93
C GLU A 671 36.23 91.60 -10.14
N THR A 672 35.66 92.78 -9.88
CA THR A 672 35.96 94.04 -10.59
C THR A 672 35.37 95.19 -9.78
N HIS A 673 36.18 95.77 -8.88
CA HIS A 673 35.97 97.13 -8.42
C HIS A 673 37.34 97.81 -8.31
N VAL A 674 37.37 99.11 -8.58
CA VAL A 674 38.53 100.01 -8.51
C VAL A 674 39.51 99.93 -9.70
N THR A 675 39.15 100.66 -10.76
CA THR A 675 40.03 101.73 -11.27
C THR A 675 39.29 103.05 -11.12
N ALA A 676 39.96 104.08 -10.61
CA ALA A 676 39.35 105.37 -10.27
C ALA A 676 39.34 106.36 -11.45
N SER A 677 38.41 107.32 -11.42
CA SER A 677 38.74 108.77 -11.56
C SER A 677 37.52 109.63 -11.30
N ASP A 678 37.72 110.76 -10.61
CA ASP A 678 36.74 111.84 -10.47
C ASP A 678 36.45 112.54 -11.81
N ALA A 679 35.21 113.04 -11.98
CA ALA A 679 34.90 114.25 -12.76
C ALA A 679 33.46 114.77 -12.46
N SER A 680 33.38 115.77 -11.57
CA SER A 680 32.49 116.94 -11.56
C SER A 680 31.15 117.02 -12.36
N SER A 681 30.18 117.64 -11.67
CA SER A 681 29.21 118.66 -12.15
C SER A 681 27.82 118.28 -12.73
N SER A 682 26.82 118.46 -11.86
CA SER A 682 25.64 119.34 -12.01
C SER A 682 24.56 119.15 -13.09
N GLY A 683 23.33 119.01 -12.61
CA GLY A 683 22.11 119.62 -13.15
C GLY A 683 21.29 118.77 -14.14
N HIS A 684 19.96 118.82 -14.19
CA HIS A 684 18.90 119.41 -13.36
C HIS A 684 17.57 119.06 -14.08
N ARG A 685 16.44 118.90 -13.36
CA ARG A 685 15.06 118.83 -13.91
C ARG A 685 14.69 117.58 -14.77
N ALA A 686 13.43 117.10 -14.80
CA ALA A 686 12.20 117.56 -14.15
C ALA A 686 11.17 116.41 -13.95
N THR A 687 10.30 116.54 -12.92
CA THR A 687 8.81 116.40 -12.91
C THR A 687 8.08 115.53 -13.96
N HIS A 688 6.91 114.91 -13.75
CA HIS A 688 5.79 114.88 -12.76
C HIS A 688 5.06 113.52 -13.01
N THR A 689 4.18 112.94 -12.20
CA THR A 689 3.49 113.28 -10.93
C THR A 689 3.26 111.96 -10.18
#